data_AF-A0A3B3CNS5-F1
#
_entry.id   AF-A0A3B3CNS5-F1
#
_cell.length_a   1.000
_cell.length_b   1.000
_cell.length_c   1.000
_cell.angle_alpha   90.00
_cell.angle_beta   90.00
_cell.angle_gamma   90.00
#
_symmetry.space_group_name_H-M   'P 1'
#
loop_
_entity.id
_entity.type
_entity.pdbx_description
1 polymer ?
#
loop_
_entity_poly.entity_id
_entity_poly.type
_entity_poly.pdbx_seq_one_letter_code
_entity_poly.pdbx_strand_id
1 'polypeptide(L)'
;MESALTARDRVGVQDFVLLENYTSEAAFIENLRKRFKENLIYTYIGSVLVSVNPYKELEIYNKNHMERYRGVNFYEVSPHIYAVADNSYRSMRTERKDQCILISGESGAGKTEASKKILQYYAITCPASEHVQTIKDRLLQSNPVLEAFGNAKTLRNDNSSRFGKYMDIQFDFKGAPVGGHIINYLLEKSRVVHQNHGERNFHIFYQLIEGGEEDLLRRLGLERNPQQYQYLVKVNGLALHVFFWDNCLLNIIASVLHLGNVQYGGEEGSACITSDTQIKYLARLLGVNGAVLTEALTHKKITAKGEEVSLQPEASSARDALSKAVYGRTFTWLVNKINCSLSNKSYSVIGLLDIYGFEVFQNNSFEQFCINYCNEKLQQLFIELTLKSEQEEYEAEGITWEPVQYFNNKIICDLVEEKFKGIISILDEECLRPGDASDMTFLEKLEDTLGGHPHFVTHKLADGKTRKVMGRDEFRLQHYAGDVNYNVNGFLDKNNDLLFRNLKEVMCMSENSILTQCFDKEELSDKKRPETAATQFKTSLAKLMEILMSKEPSYVRCIKPNDSKQSGRFDEVLIRHQVKYLGLMENLRVRRAGFAYRRRYEVFLQRYKSLCPATWPNWQGKLSDGVSTLVKHLGYKPEEYKMGRSKIFIRFPKTLFATEDALETRKHGLVLLFLKAIAIQAWWRGVLARRRAKRRRQAADTIRRFIKGFINRHKERCPENEYFLDYVRYSFLTNLRKNLPKNVLDKSWPTPPAALTEASELLRKMCMQNMVWSYCKKISPEWKHQQKMIASEIFKDKKDNYPQSVPKLFLNTRLSISVSSLSDGLFVLHVPSDDNKQKGDVVLQSEHVIETLTKIAICADKINNINISQGSIQFIVGQGKEGVIDFTAGSELLVTKAKNGHLSVVSGLPVAVENQKSCFRKTAFSPEVKERVALVLSSTDRRWNNIFI
;
A
#
# COMPACT_ATOMS: atom_id res chain seq x y z
N MET A 1 -22.48 39.23 11.47
CA MET A 1 -22.28 38.96 12.90
C MET A 1 -23.35 37.99 13.42
N GLU A 2 -24.64 38.21 13.12
CA GLU A 2 -25.72 37.26 13.47
C GLU A 2 -25.61 35.89 12.77
N SER A 3 -25.11 35.79 11.53
CA SER A 3 -25.17 34.53 10.74
C SER A 3 -24.26 33.39 11.23
N ALA A 4 -23.14 33.68 11.90
CA ALA A 4 -22.21 32.65 12.38
C ALA A 4 -22.60 32.13 13.78
N LEU A 5 -23.08 33.02 14.65
CA LEU A 5 -23.66 32.66 15.95
C LEU A 5 -24.98 31.89 15.77
N THR A 6 -25.89 32.37 14.91
CA THR A 6 -27.11 31.63 14.57
C THR A 6 -26.83 30.31 13.84
N ALA A 7 -25.77 30.22 13.02
CA ALA A 7 -25.37 28.95 12.42
C ALA A 7 -24.83 27.95 13.45
N ARG A 8 -24.07 28.39 14.47
CA ARG A 8 -23.61 27.51 15.56
C ARG A 8 -24.77 27.02 16.43
N ASP A 9 -25.69 27.90 16.80
CA ASP A 9 -26.87 27.52 17.59
C ASP A 9 -27.82 26.60 16.82
N ARG A 10 -27.90 26.77 15.49
CA ARG A 10 -28.73 25.96 14.59
C ARG A 10 -28.10 24.60 14.26
N VAL A 11 -26.79 24.57 13.97
CA VAL A 11 -26.10 23.38 13.42
C VAL A 11 -25.40 22.56 14.51
N GLY A 12 -25.02 23.17 15.63
CA GLY A 12 -24.27 22.53 16.71
C GLY A 12 -22.74 22.59 16.56
N VAL A 13 -22.02 22.15 17.60
CA VAL A 13 -20.55 22.14 17.66
C VAL A 13 -19.95 20.95 16.92
N GLN A 14 -18.84 21.18 16.22
CA GLN A 14 -18.13 20.16 15.43
C GLN A 14 -17.26 19.24 16.29
N ASP A 15 -16.86 19.69 17.47
CA ASP A 15 -16.09 18.92 18.46
C ASP A 15 -16.77 19.03 19.82
N PHE A 16 -17.12 17.89 20.42
CA PHE A 16 -17.75 17.79 21.72
C PHE A 16 -16.87 18.30 22.86
N VAL A 17 -15.54 18.31 22.70
CA VAL A 17 -14.63 18.94 23.67
C VAL A 17 -14.97 20.42 23.86
N LEU A 18 -15.59 21.03 22.85
CA LEU A 18 -16.02 22.42 22.87
C LEU A 18 -17.46 22.62 23.38
N LEU A 19 -18.17 21.56 23.75
CA LEU A 19 -19.54 21.63 24.27
C LEU A 19 -19.55 22.26 25.68
N GLU A 20 -20.29 23.34 25.90
CA GLU A 20 -20.29 24.06 27.19
C GLU A 20 -20.72 23.18 28.36
N ASN A 21 -21.91 22.57 28.28
CA ASN A 21 -22.47 21.66 29.28
C ASN A 21 -22.02 20.20 29.06
N TYR A 22 -20.70 19.97 29.06
CA TYR A 22 -20.09 18.66 28.79
C TYR A 22 -20.45 17.54 29.80
N THR A 23 -20.99 17.89 30.97
CA THR A 23 -21.48 16.93 31.97
C THR A 23 -22.90 16.46 31.67
N SER A 24 -23.66 17.21 30.88
CA SER A 24 -25.05 16.92 30.54
C SER A 24 -25.15 16.01 29.32
N GLU A 25 -25.66 14.80 29.54
CA GLU A 25 -25.97 13.87 28.46
C GLU A 25 -27.03 14.42 27.50
N ALA A 26 -28.01 15.18 28.00
CA ALA A 26 -29.03 15.82 27.18
C ALA A 26 -28.43 16.83 26.19
N ALA A 27 -27.45 17.63 26.62
CA ALA A 27 -26.76 18.58 25.74
C ALA A 27 -25.95 17.86 24.64
N PHE A 28 -25.34 16.72 24.98
CA PHE A 28 -24.59 15.89 24.03
C PHE A 28 -25.51 15.35 22.92
N ILE A 29 -26.65 14.77 23.31
CA ILE A 29 -27.62 14.19 22.38
C ILE A 29 -28.29 15.29 21.53
N GLU A 30 -28.61 16.43 22.13
CA GLU A 30 -29.15 17.58 21.40
C GLU A 30 -28.19 18.08 20.31
N ASN A 31 -26.88 18.11 20.59
CA ASN A 31 -25.88 18.47 19.59
C ASN A 31 -25.85 17.46 18.42
N LEU A 32 -25.89 16.14 18.72
CA LEU A 32 -26.01 15.12 17.67
C LEU A 32 -27.28 15.31 16.83
N ARG A 33 -28.41 15.63 17.47
CA ARG A 33 -29.70 15.82 16.80
C ARG A 33 -29.67 17.01 15.84
N LYS A 34 -29.15 18.16 16.28
CA LYS A 34 -29.00 19.38 15.45
C LYS A 34 -28.15 19.11 14.22
N ARG A 35 -26.99 18.45 14.40
CA ARG A 35 -26.07 18.09 13.30
C ARG A 35 -26.67 17.09 12.33
N PHE A 36 -27.31 16.04 12.86
CA PHE A 36 -27.97 15.01 12.05
C PHE A 36 -29.08 15.58 11.17
N LYS A 37 -29.87 16.53 11.70
CA LYS A 37 -30.92 17.23 10.94
C LYS A 37 -30.39 17.97 9.71
N GLU A 38 -29.18 18.51 9.79
CA GLU A 38 -28.50 19.21 8.70
C GLU A 38 -27.60 18.26 7.85
N ASN A 39 -27.79 16.94 7.95
CA ASN A 39 -27.00 15.89 7.28
C ASN A 39 -25.50 15.88 7.62
N LEU A 40 -25.11 16.46 8.76
CA LEU A 40 -23.75 16.41 9.28
C LEU A 40 -23.59 15.21 10.23
N ILE A 41 -23.23 14.06 9.66
CA ILE A 41 -23.20 12.78 10.38
C ILE A 41 -21.94 12.57 11.25
N TYR A 42 -20.91 13.37 11.02
CA TYR A 42 -19.60 13.23 11.67
C TYR A 42 -19.40 14.32 12.72
N THR A 43 -18.90 13.97 13.90
CA THR A 43 -18.58 14.91 15.00
C THR A 43 -17.35 14.43 15.76
N TYR A 44 -16.44 15.31 16.16
CA TYR A 44 -15.25 14.93 16.91
C TYR A 44 -15.50 14.89 18.43
N ILE A 45 -14.70 14.08 19.13
CA ILE A 45 -14.37 14.22 20.55
C ILE A 45 -12.85 14.24 20.63
N GLY A 46 -12.25 15.42 20.44
CA GLY A 46 -10.79 15.54 20.24
C GLY A 46 -10.34 14.77 18.99
N SER A 47 -9.55 13.69 19.16
CA SER A 47 -9.12 12.83 18.03
C SER A 47 -10.07 11.67 17.72
N VAL A 48 -11.11 11.44 18.54
CA VAL A 48 -12.12 10.40 18.30
C VAL A 48 -13.18 10.92 17.35
N LEU A 49 -13.63 10.11 16.40
CA LEU A 49 -14.70 10.46 15.48
C LEU A 49 -16.01 9.73 15.83
N VAL A 50 -17.07 10.48 16.06
CA VAL A 50 -18.44 9.96 16.18
C VAL A 50 -19.11 10.01 14.81
N SER A 51 -19.74 8.91 14.39
CA SER A 51 -20.43 8.76 13.11
C SER A 51 -21.87 8.29 13.32
N VAL A 52 -22.87 9.07 12.89
CA VAL A 52 -24.29 8.68 12.98
C VAL A 52 -24.78 8.18 11.62
N ASN A 53 -25.25 6.94 11.53
CA ASN A 53 -25.65 6.36 10.25
C ASN A 53 -26.86 7.12 9.62
N PRO A 54 -26.75 7.73 8.43
CA PRO A 54 -27.86 8.48 7.83
C PRO A 54 -28.95 7.61 7.18
N TYR A 55 -28.72 6.30 6.98
CA TYR A 55 -29.58 5.40 6.19
C TYR A 55 -29.91 5.93 4.78
N LYS A 56 -29.03 6.76 4.21
CA LYS A 56 -29.07 7.24 2.83
C LYS A 56 -27.66 7.55 2.35
N GLU A 57 -27.46 7.56 1.04
CA GLU A 57 -26.20 8.02 0.48
C GLU A 57 -26.09 9.55 0.60
N LEU A 58 -24.93 10.01 1.06
CA LEU A 58 -24.57 11.42 1.13
C LEU A 58 -23.44 11.68 0.14
N GLU A 59 -23.48 12.81 -0.57
CA GLU A 59 -22.48 13.20 -1.58
C GLU A 59 -21.14 13.69 -0.98
N ILE A 60 -20.73 13.13 0.15
CA ILE A 60 -19.52 13.51 0.91
C ILE A 60 -18.32 12.60 0.66
N TYR A 61 -18.49 11.55 -0.15
CA TYR A 61 -17.48 10.50 -0.41
C TYR A 61 -16.85 10.55 -1.81
N ASN A 62 -16.91 11.70 -2.49
CA ASN A 62 -16.34 11.85 -3.83
C ASN A 62 -14.83 12.15 -3.79
N LYS A 63 -14.17 12.04 -4.95
CA LYS A 63 -12.73 12.28 -5.10
C LYS A 63 -12.32 13.71 -4.71
N ASN A 64 -13.18 14.70 -4.96
CA ASN A 64 -12.92 16.09 -4.59
C ASN A 64 -12.85 16.27 -3.07
N HIS A 65 -13.71 15.57 -2.32
CA HIS A 65 -13.63 15.54 -0.87
C HIS A 65 -12.34 14.86 -0.42
N MET A 66 -11.95 13.71 -1.01
CA MET A 66 -10.70 13.05 -0.65
C MET A 66 -9.48 13.98 -0.79
N GLU A 67 -9.36 14.72 -1.89
CA GLU A 67 -8.26 15.68 -2.07
C GLU A 67 -8.35 16.88 -1.10
N ARG A 68 -9.56 17.29 -0.68
CA ARG A 68 -9.75 18.34 0.33
C ARG A 68 -9.21 17.92 1.71
N TYR A 69 -9.34 16.65 2.07
CA TYR A 69 -8.87 16.13 3.37
C TYR A 69 -7.40 15.70 3.33
N ARG A 70 -6.79 15.57 2.15
CA ARG A 70 -5.45 15.05 1.96
C ARG A 70 -4.37 16.02 2.46
N GLY A 71 -3.55 15.56 3.39
CA GLY A 71 -2.43 16.35 3.91
C GLY A 71 -2.85 17.53 4.78
N VAL A 72 -4.11 17.54 5.25
CA VAL A 72 -4.67 18.62 6.07
C VAL A 72 -4.82 18.15 7.51
N ASN A 73 -4.53 19.03 8.46
CA ASN A 73 -4.64 18.70 9.88
C ASN A 73 -6.12 18.58 10.31
N PHE A 74 -6.39 17.70 11.29
CA PHE A 74 -7.71 17.38 11.83
C PHE A 74 -8.64 18.58 12.09
N TYR A 75 -8.08 19.68 12.60
CA TYR A 75 -8.82 20.86 13.07
C TYR A 75 -8.96 21.97 12.02
N GLU A 76 -8.32 21.82 10.86
CA GLU A 76 -8.43 22.79 9.75
C GLU A 76 -9.61 22.47 8.82
N VAL A 77 -10.20 21.29 8.98
CA VAL A 77 -11.30 20.76 8.17
C VAL A 77 -12.44 20.31 9.07
N SER A 78 -13.65 20.31 8.50
CA SER A 78 -14.85 19.80 9.17
C SER A 78 -14.70 18.32 9.53
N PRO A 79 -15.42 17.83 10.56
CA PRO A 79 -15.36 16.41 10.93
C PRO A 79 -15.68 15.47 9.78
N HIS A 80 -14.78 14.52 9.52
CA HIS A 80 -14.97 13.52 8.48
C HIS A 80 -14.07 12.29 8.70
N ILE A 81 -14.53 11.13 8.23
CA ILE A 81 -13.76 9.88 8.31
C ILE A 81 -12.43 9.92 7.55
N TYR A 82 -12.37 10.70 6.47
CA TYR A 82 -11.13 10.90 5.70
C TYR A 82 -10.06 11.67 6.48
N ALA A 83 -10.43 12.54 7.42
CA ALA A 83 -9.45 13.21 8.28
C ALA A 83 -8.76 12.21 9.20
N VAL A 84 -9.52 11.24 9.76
CA VAL A 84 -8.96 10.13 10.56
C VAL A 84 -8.03 9.30 9.69
N ALA A 85 -8.49 8.87 8.51
CA ALA A 85 -7.69 8.06 7.61
C ALA A 85 -6.38 8.76 7.20
N ASP A 86 -6.45 10.03 6.77
CA ASP A 86 -5.31 10.84 6.38
C ASP A 86 -4.31 11.03 7.52
N ASN A 87 -4.81 11.28 8.74
CA ASN A 87 -3.96 11.45 9.90
C ASN A 87 -3.21 10.17 10.25
N SER A 88 -3.88 9.02 10.33
CA SER A 88 -3.21 7.74 10.57
C SER A 88 -2.17 7.45 9.48
N TYR A 89 -2.49 7.71 8.21
CA TYR A 89 -1.53 7.53 7.12
C TYR A 89 -0.31 8.46 7.20
N ARG A 90 -0.52 9.73 7.55
CA ARG A 90 0.58 10.69 7.75
C ARG A 90 1.44 10.29 8.95
N SER A 91 0.83 10.01 10.11
CA SER A 91 1.55 9.59 11.32
C SER A 91 2.41 8.36 11.06
N MET A 92 1.86 7.34 10.40
CA MET A 92 2.62 6.16 9.97
C MET A 92 3.84 6.55 9.12
N ARG A 93 3.68 7.45 8.14
CA ARG A 93 4.77 7.84 7.23
C ARG A 93 5.83 8.71 7.89
N THR A 94 5.42 9.65 8.74
CA THR A 94 6.33 10.61 9.36
C THR A 94 7.03 10.03 10.57
N GLU A 95 6.31 9.29 11.41
CA GLU A 95 6.82 8.74 12.67
C GLU A 95 7.35 7.32 12.52
N ARG A 96 7.06 6.65 11.40
CA ARG A 96 7.40 5.23 11.15
C ARG A 96 6.88 4.30 12.25
N LYS A 97 5.74 4.66 12.84
CA LYS A 97 5.01 3.85 13.82
C LYS A 97 3.79 3.23 13.18
N ASP A 98 3.58 1.96 13.45
CA ASP A 98 2.36 1.27 13.02
C ASP A 98 1.13 1.88 13.68
N GLN A 99 0.04 1.92 12.93
CA GLN A 99 -1.21 2.58 13.35
C GLN A 99 -2.33 1.55 13.39
N CYS A 100 -3.36 1.79 14.19
CA CYS A 100 -4.60 1.03 14.13
C CYS A 100 -5.82 1.94 14.24
N ILE A 101 -6.87 1.64 13.48
CA ILE A 101 -8.15 2.35 13.55
C ILE A 101 -9.20 1.39 14.07
N LEU A 102 -9.73 1.68 15.26
CA LEU A 102 -10.74 0.87 15.92
C LEU A 102 -12.13 1.45 15.62
N ILE A 103 -12.98 0.64 15.01
CA ILE A 103 -14.36 1.00 14.65
C ILE A 103 -15.30 0.20 15.55
N SER A 104 -16.15 0.90 16.31
CA SER A 104 -17.08 0.28 17.26
C SER A 104 -18.45 0.92 17.15
N GLY A 105 -19.49 0.24 17.62
CA GLY A 105 -20.88 0.65 17.44
C GLY A 105 -21.82 -0.54 17.43
N GLU A 106 -23.11 -0.30 17.64
CA GLU A 106 -24.13 -1.34 17.56
C GLU A 106 -24.24 -1.96 16.16
N SER A 107 -24.90 -3.12 16.06
CA SER A 107 -25.19 -3.72 14.76
C SER A 107 -26.10 -2.79 13.92
N GLY A 108 -25.73 -2.55 12.67
CA GLY A 108 -26.43 -1.61 11.79
C GLY A 108 -26.05 -0.13 11.96
N ALA A 109 -25.11 0.20 12.86
CA ALA A 109 -24.62 1.58 13.05
C ALA A 109 -23.68 2.09 11.93
N GLY A 110 -23.33 1.26 10.94
CA GLY A 110 -22.49 1.66 9.80
C GLY A 110 -20.98 1.40 9.96
N LYS A 111 -20.57 0.49 10.86
CA LYS A 111 -19.14 0.13 11.07
C LYS A 111 -18.45 -0.37 9.80
N THR A 112 -19.08 -1.34 9.12
CA THR A 112 -18.54 -1.93 7.89
C THR A 112 -18.43 -0.90 6.76
N GLU A 113 -19.40 0.02 6.65
CA GLU A 113 -19.33 1.13 5.71
C GLU A 113 -18.20 2.10 6.07
N ALA A 114 -18.01 2.43 7.34
CA ALA A 114 -16.88 3.25 7.79
C ALA A 114 -15.53 2.61 7.40
N SER A 115 -15.36 1.30 7.66
CA SER A 115 -14.18 0.54 7.24
C SER A 115 -13.95 0.60 5.73
N LYS A 116 -15.01 0.38 4.93
CA LYS A 116 -14.97 0.48 3.48
C LYS A 116 -14.57 1.87 2.98
N LYS A 117 -15.07 2.95 3.58
CA LYS A 117 -14.70 4.32 3.20
C LYS A 117 -13.24 4.63 3.52
N ILE A 118 -12.70 4.13 4.64
CA ILE A 118 -11.28 4.26 4.98
C ILE A 118 -10.41 3.51 3.96
N LEU A 119 -10.76 2.25 3.66
CA LEU A 119 -10.07 1.45 2.64
C LEU A 119 -10.09 2.13 1.27
N GLN A 120 -11.23 2.67 0.86
CA GLN A 120 -11.38 3.40 -0.39
C GLN A 120 -10.51 4.66 -0.42
N TYR A 121 -10.39 5.38 0.70
CA TYR A 121 -9.53 6.55 0.82
C TYR A 121 -8.06 6.18 0.57
N TYR A 122 -7.56 5.12 1.20
CA TYR A 122 -6.19 4.64 0.99
C TYR A 122 -5.97 4.08 -0.42
N ALA A 123 -6.96 3.41 -0.99
CA ALA A 123 -6.88 2.90 -2.35
C ALA A 123 -6.69 4.03 -3.38
N ILE A 124 -7.33 5.19 -3.17
CA ILE A 124 -7.31 6.29 -4.14
C ILE A 124 -6.19 7.31 -3.88
N THR A 125 -5.90 7.66 -2.62
CA THR A 125 -4.99 8.77 -2.28
C THR A 125 -3.54 8.36 -2.11
N CYS A 126 -3.27 7.09 -1.79
CA CYS A 126 -1.91 6.58 -1.62
C CYS A 126 -1.22 6.36 -2.98
N PRO A 127 0.11 6.58 -3.09
CA PRO A 127 0.88 6.28 -4.30
C PRO A 127 0.64 4.84 -4.78
N ALA A 128 0.53 4.64 -6.09
CA ALA A 128 0.32 3.32 -6.69
C ALA A 128 1.25 3.09 -7.88
N SER A 129 1.87 1.92 -7.94
CA SER A 129 2.34 1.31 -9.19
C SER A 129 1.22 0.42 -9.77
N GLU A 130 1.28 0.04 -11.05
CA GLU A 130 0.25 -0.83 -11.67
C GLU A 130 0.02 -2.14 -10.89
N HIS A 131 1.08 -2.75 -10.34
CA HIS A 131 0.98 -3.98 -9.53
C HIS A 131 0.24 -3.78 -8.21
N VAL A 132 0.30 -2.57 -7.64
CA VAL A 132 -0.38 -2.19 -6.39
C VAL A 132 -1.89 -2.04 -6.60
N GLN A 133 -2.35 -1.74 -7.82
CA GLN A 133 -3.77 -1.59 -8.13
C GLN A 133 -4.51 -2.94 -8.02
N THR A 134 -3.90 -4.03 -8.47
CA THR A 134 -4.46 -5.38 -8.35
C THR A 134 -4.65 -5.82 -6.89
N ILE A 135 -3.73 -5.47 -6.00
CA ILE A 135 -3.81 -5.83 -4.57
C ILE A 135 -4.89 -4.99 -3.86
N LYS A 136 -5.00 -3.71 -4.22
CA LYS A 136 -6.08 -2.83 -3.74
C LYS A 136 -7.46 -3.40 -4.10
N ASP A 137 -7.65 -3.83 -5.35
CA ASP A 137 -8.92 -4.39 -5.81
C ASP A 137 -9.24 -5.71 -5.10
N ARG A 138 -8.25 -6.59 -4.91
CA ARG A 138 -8.44 -7.84 -4.14
C ARG A 138 -8.83 -7.59 -2.69
N LEU A 139 -8.23 -6.60 -2.03
CA LEU A 139 -8.54 -6.27 -0.65
C LEU A 139 -9.95 -5.67 -0.50
N LEU A 140 -10.43 -4.92 -1.49
CA LEU A 140 -11.81 -4.43 -1.52
C LEU A 140 -12.82 -5.54 -1.89
N GLN A 141 -12.45 -6.44 -2.79
CA GLN A 141 -13.28 -7.57 -3.24
C GLN A 141 -13.40 -8.70 -2.20
N SER A 142 -12.46 -8.82 -1.27
CA SER A 142 -12.50 -9.83 -0.21
C SER A 142 -13.63 -9.58 0.81
N ASN A 143 -14.07 -8.33 0.99
CA ASN A 143 -15.13 -7.99 1.96
C ASN A 143 -16.47 -8.68 1.63
N PRO A 144 -17.03 -8.56 0.40
CA PRO A 144 -18.24 -9.31 0.02
C PRO A 144 -18.15 -10.82 0.27
N VAL A 145 -16.97 -11.40 0.09
CA VAL A 145 -16.72 -12.83 0.35
C VAL A 145 -16.90 -13.12 1.84
N LEU A 146 -16.23 -12.36 2.69
CA LEU A 146 -16.33 -12.53 4.14
C LEU A 146 -17.73 -12.22 4.66
N GLU A 147 -18.45 -11.28 4.04
CA GLU A 147 -19.85 -11.00 4.39
C GLU A 147 -20.78 -12.16 4.02
N ALA A 148 -20.58 -12.83 2.88
CA ALA A 148 -21.40 -13.98 2.51
C ALA A 148 -21.30 -15.13 3.55
N PHE A 149 -20.09 -15.40 4.05
CA PHE A 149 -19.83 -16.50 4.99
C PHE A 149 -19.90 -16.09 6.48
N GLY A 150 -19.80 -14.80 6.78
CA GLY A 150 -19.69 -14.32 8.16
C GLY A 150 -20.83 -13.44 8.61
N ASN A 151 -21.73 -13.02 7.70
CA ASN A 151 -22.88 -12.18 8.05
C ASN A 151 -24.20 -12.95 7.98
N ALA A 152 -25.12 -12.52 8.82
CA ALA A 152 -26.48 -13.05 8.90
C ALA A 152 -27.49 -11.95 9.22
N LYS A 153 -28.77 -12.23 8.96
CA LYS A 153 -29.87 -11.37 9.41
C LYS A 153 -30.20 -11.70 10.86
N THR A 154 -30.24 -10.66 11.67
CA THR A 154 -30.72 -10.64 13.06
C THR A 154 -32.01 -9.84 13.12
N LEU A 155 -32.68 -9.82 14.28
CA LEU A 155 -33.86 -8.96 14.48
C LEU A 155 -33.58 -7.47 14.28
N ARG A 156 -32.34 -7.01 14.54
CA ARG A 156 -31.95 -5.59 14.50
C ARG A 156 -31.25 -5.15 13.21
N ASN A 157 -30.63 -6.07 12.48
CA ASN A 157 -29.84 -5.77 11.29
C ASN A 157 -29.93 -6.92 10.26
N ASP A 158 -30.10 -6.57 8.98
CA ASP A 158 -30.26 -7.56 7.90
C ASP A 158 -28.93 -8.16 7.42
N ASN A 159 -27.82 -7.44 7.62
CA ASN A 159 -26.47 -7.82 7.26
C ASN A 159 -25.54 -7.59 8.46
N SER A 160 -25.73 -8.37 9.52
CA SER A 160 -24.93 -8.28 10.74
C SER A 160 -23.72 -9.18 10.67
N SER A 161 -22.52 -8.63 10.84
CA SER A 161 -21.30 -9.44 11.01
C SER A 161 -21.37 -10.24 12.31
N ARG A 162 -21.19 -11.56 12.21
CA ARG A 162 -21.19 -12.52 13.32
C ARG A 162 -19.80 -13.12 13.54
N PHE A 163 -18.78 -12.33 13.22
CA PHE A 163 -17.36 -12.55 13.51
C PHE A 163 -16.67 -11.19 13.65
N GLY A 164 -15.60 -11.11 14.42
CA GLY A 164 -14.71 -9.96 14.46
C GLY A 164 -13.69 -10.02 13.34
N LYS A 165 -13.39 -8.88 12.71
CA LYS A 165 -12.44 -8.76 11.61
C LYS A 165 -11.39 -7.71 11.92
N TYR A 166 -10.13 -8.15 12.00
CA TYR A 166 -8.98 -7.27 11.99
C TYR A 166 -8.27 -7.37 10.64
N MET A 167 -7.94 -6.23 10.04
CA MET A 167 -7.31 -6.18 8.73
C MET A 167 -6.09 -5.26 8.79
N ASP A 168 -4.90 -5.84 8.65
CA ASP A 168 -3.68 -5.10 8.43
C ASP A 168 -3.58 -4.69 6.96
N ILE A 169 -3.34 -3.41 6.73
CA ILE A 169 -2.96 -2.86 5.42
C ILE A 169 -1.47 -2.59 5.47
N GLN A 170 -0.73 -3.26 4.60
CA GLN A 170 0.72 -3.23 4.60
C GLN A 170 1.22 -2.18 3.61
N PHE A 171 2.18 -1.36 4.04
CA PHE A 171 2.78 -0.30 3.23
C PHE A 171 4.27 -0.53 3.01
N ASP A 172 4.76 -0.13 1.83
CA ASP A 172 6.18 -0.03 1.56
C ASP A 172 6.80 1.24 2.17
N PHE A 173 8.12 1.36 2.09
CA PHE A 173 8.84 2.55 2.59
C PHE A 173 8.45 3.87 1.88
N LYS A 174 7.85 3.80 0.69
CA LYS A 174 7.35 4.97 -0.05
C LYS A 174 5.94 5.37 0.38
N GLY A 175 5.25 4.53 1.16
CA GLY A 175 3.88 4.71 1.59
C GLY A 175 2.84 4.23 0.59
N ALA A 176 3.21 3.33 -0.34
CA ALA A 176 2.27 2.64 -1.22
C ALA A 176 1.74 1.38 -0.53
N PRO A 177 0.44 1.07 -0.61
CA PRO A 177 -0.10 -0.16 -0.05
C PRO A 177 0.35 -1.35 -0.91
N VAL A 178 1.04 -2.32 -0.33
CA VAL A 178 1.63 -3.45 -1.04
C VAL A 178 1.01 -4.79 -0.69
N GLY A 179 0.22 -4.87 0.37
CA GLY A 179 -0.36 -6.13 0.83
C GLY A 179 -1.38 -5.93 1.94
N GLY A 180 -1.86 -7.04 2.46
CA GLY A 180 -2.72 -7.03 3.64
C GLY A 180 -2.79 -8.40 4.31
N HIS A 181 -3.30 -8.40 5.53
CA HIS A 181 -3.49 -9.60 6.32
C HIS A 181 -4.77 -9.48 7.15
N ILE A 182 -5.64 -10.47 7.05
CA ILE A 182 -6.95 -10.50 7.72
C ILE A 182 -6.88 -11.54 8.84
N ILE A 183 -7.26 -11.12 10.04
CA ILE A 183 -7.44 -12.01 11.19
C ILE A 183 -8.93 -12.00 11.55
N ASN A 184 -9.54 -13.18 11.52
CA ASN A 184 -10.91 -13.39 11.94
C ASN A 184 -10.95 -13.87 13.41
N TYR A 185 -11.96 -13.41 14.14
CA TYR A 185 -12.16 -13.77 15.54
C TYR A 185 -13.62 -14.20 15.77
N LEU A 186 -13.80 -15.25 16.58
CA LEU A 186 -15.11 -15.68 17.10
C LEU A 186 -16.24 -15.70 16.06
N LEU A 187 -16.11 -16.57 15.06
CA LEU A 187 -17.27 -16.89 14.21
C LEU A 187 -18.35 -17.55 15.08
N GLU A 188 -19.58 -17.05 15.01
CA GLU A 188 -20.74 -17.61 15.70
C GLU A 188 -21.17 -18.96 15.09
N LYS A 189 -20.37 -20.02 15.32
CA LYS A 189 -20.57 -21.35 14.71
C LYS A 189 -21.94 -21.95 15.04
N SER A 190 -22.48 -21.68 16.22
CA SER A 190 -23.80 -22.18 16.64
C SER A 190 -24.92 -21.77 15.69
N ARG A 191 -24.79 -20.60 15.02
CA ARG A 191 -25.73 -20.13 14.00
C ARG A 191 -25.89 -21.08 12.83
N VAL A 192 -24.89 -21.91 12.53
CA VAL A 192 -24.95 -22.89 11.44
C VAL A 192 -26.09 -23.89 11.66
N VAL A 193 -26.31 -24.32 12.91
CA VAL A 193 -27.27 -25.39 13.23
C VAL A 193 -28.55 -24.89 13.89
N HIS A 194 -28.50 -23.71 14.53
CA HIS A 194 -29.63 -23.15 15.26
C HIS A 194 -29.70 -21.62 15.09
N GLN A 195 -30.90 -21.08 14.87
CA GLN A 195 -31.12 -19.64 14.78
C GLN A 195 -32.33 -19.24 15.64
N ASN A 196 -32.25 -18.06 16.25
CA ASN A 196 -33.38 -17.49 16.98
C ASN A 196 -34.56 -17.20 16.05
N HIS A 197 -35.78 -17.21 16.60
CA HIS A 197 -36.99 -16.92 15.84
C HIS A 197 -36.89 -15.56 15.13
N GLY A 198 -37.09 -15.55 13.81
CA GLY A 198 -37.02 -14.35 12.97
C GLY A 198 -35.60 -13.99 12.47
N GLU A 199 -34.58 -14.72 12.90
CA GLU A 199 -33.22 -14.59 12.37
C GLU A 199 -32.97 -15.56 11.21
N ARG A 200 -31.84 -15.37 10.52
CA ARG A 200 -31.39 -16.25 9.44
C ARG A 200 -30.06 -16.89 9.77
N ASN A 201 -29.76 -17.97 9.04
CA ASN A 201 -28.43 -18.52 8.93
C ASN A 201 -27.51 -17.57 8.11
N PHE A 202 -26.25 -17.95 7.90
CA PHE A 202 -25.30 -17.18 7.09
C PHE A 202 -25.79 -16.99 5.65
N HIS A 203 -25.46 -15.84 5.06
CA HIS A 203 -25.97 -15.44 3.74
C HIS A 203 -25.62 -16.42 2.62
N ILE A 204 -24.46 -17.08 2.69
CA ILE A 204 -23.98 -18.02 1.67
C ILE A 204 -24.96 -19.17 1.39
N PHE A 205 -25.68 -19.67 2.40
CA PHE A 205 -26.66 -20.74 2.21
C PHE A 205 -27.85 -20.29 1.36
N TYR A 206 -28.39 -19.10 1.64
CA TYR A 206 -29.49 -18.53 0.89
C TYR A 206 -29.05 -18.10 -0.51
N GLN A 207 -27.85 -17.51 -0.64
CA GLN A 207 -27.27 -17.15 -1.92
C GLN A 207 -27.07 -18.37 -2.82
N LEU A 208 -26.64 -19.50 -2.27
CA LEU A 208 -26.47 -20.75 -3.03
C LEU A 208 -27.81 -21.31 -3.51
N ILE A 209 -28.80 -21.43 -2.62
CA ILE A 209 -30.11 -22.02 -2.96
C ILE A 209 -30.90 -21.12 -3.92
N GLU A 210 -31.01 -19.82 -3.63
CA GLU A 210 -31.81 -18.90 -4.44
C GLU A 210 -31.08 -18.52 -5.74
N GLY A 211 -29.76 -18.30 -5.67
CA GLY A 211 -28.98 -17.78 -6.80
C GLY A 211 -28.26 -18.83 -7.64
N GLY A 212 -28.19 -20.09 -7.22
CA GLY A 212 -27.52 -21.16 -7.97
C GLY A 212 -28.22 -21.48 -9.30
N GLU A 213 -27.45 -21.79 -10.34
CA GLU A 213 -27.98 -22.33 -11.59
C GLU A 213 -28.59 -23.73 -11.38
N GLU A 214 -29.62 -24.08 -12.13
CA GLU A 214 -30.32 -25.38 -11.97
C GLU A 214 -29.38 -26.59 -12.13
N ASP A 215 -28.38 -26.51 -13.01
CA ASP A 215 -27.39 -27.57 -13.19
C ASP A 215 -26.45 -27.69 -11.98
N LEU A 216 -26.07 -26.56 -11.37
CA LEU A 216 -25.27 -26.52 -10.15
C LEU A 216 -26.05 -27.12 -8.98
N LEU A 217 -27.31 -26.71 -8.80
CA LEU A 217 -28.18 -27.22 -7.72
C LEU A 217 -28.40 -28.73 -7.88
N ARG A 218 -28.71 -29.22 -9.09
CA ARG A 218 -28.83 -30.66 -9.38
C ARG A 218 -27.56 -31.44 -9.06
N ARG A 219 -26.39 -30.92 -9.44
CA ARG A 219 -25.10 -31.54 -9.11
C ARG A 219 -24.86 -31.61 -7.61
N LEU A 220 -25.24 -30.57 -6.88
CA LEU A 220 -25.10 -30.52 -5.42
C LEU A 220 -26.16 -31.35 -4.68
N GLY A 221 -27.23 -31.79 -5.36
CA GLY A 221 -28.36 -32.46 -4.72
C GLY A 221 -29.27 -31.48 -3.97
N LEU A 222 -29.21 -30.19 -4.32
CA LEU A 222 -29.97 -29.14 -3.66
C LEU A 222 -31.26 -28.82 -4.44
N GLU A 223 -32.33 -28.51 -3.72
CA GLU A 223 -33.58 -28.01 -4.27
C GLU A 223 -33.71 -26.51 -3.98
N ARG A 224 -34.33 -25.77 -4.90
CA ARG A 224 -34.58 -24.32 -4.78
C ARG A 224 -35.72 -24.02 -3.81
N ASN A 225 -35.67 -24.59 -2.61
CA ASN A 225 -36.62 -24.37 -1.54
C ASN A 225 -35.90 -24.42 -0.17
N PRO A 226 -35.60 -23.26 0.45
CA PRO A 226 -34.95 -23.21 1.76
C PRO A 226 -35.70 -23.98 2.85
N GLN A 227 -37.02 -24.19 2.72
CA GLN A 227 -37.83 -24.88 3.73
C GLN A 227 -37.55 -26.39 3.84
N GLN A 228 -36.87 -26.97 2.86
CA GLN A 228 -36.53 -28.39 2.90
C GLN A 228 -35.30 -28.69 3.76
N TYR A 229 -34.59 -27.67 4.23
CA TYR A 229 -33.38 -27.84 5.02
C TYR A 229 -33.62 -27.43 6.47
N GLN A 230 -33.39 -28.35 7.42
CA GLN A 230 -33.63 -28.11 8.85
C GLN A 230 -32.86 -26.90 9.39
N TYR A 231 -31.68 -26.62 8.83
CA TYR A 231 -30.83 -25.49 9.24
C TYR A 231 -31.24 -24.14 8.63
N LEU A 232 -32.31 -24.09 7.82
CA LEU A 232 -32.79 -22.88 7.17
C LEU A 232 -34.25 -22.61 7.52
N VAL A 233 -34.60 -21.32 7.52
CA VAL A 233 -35.95 -20.81 7.78
C VAL A 233 -36.49 -20.15 6.50
N LYS A 234 -37.82 -20.17 6.28
CA LYS A 234 -38.49 -19.54 5.13
C LYS A 234 -38.13 -18.04 5.02
N VAL A 235 -37.78 -17.58 3.82
CA VAL A 235 -37.47 -16.15 3.56
C VAL A 235 -38.15 -15.66 2.27
N ASN A 236 -38.63 -14.42 2.30
CA ASN A 236 -38.97 -13.65 1.11
C ASN A 236 -37.76 -12.79 0.70
N GLY A 237 -37.24 -13.04 -0.50
CA GLY A 237 -36.42 -12.13 -1.29
C GLY A 237 -34.98 -11.90 -0.81
N LEU A 238 -34.02 -12.61 -1.41
CA LEU A 238 -32.75 -11.98 -1.80
C LEU A 238 -32.36 -12.36 -3.23
N ALA A 239 -32.51 -11.42 -4.16
CA ALA A 239 -31.73 -11.46 -5.39
C ALA A 239 -30.29 -11.04 -5.05
N LEU A 240 -29.38 -12.00 -4.93
CA LEU A 240 -27.95 -11.73 -4.77
C LEU A 240 -27.16 -12.50 -5.82
N HIS A 241 -26.25 -11.79 -6.50
CA HIS A 241 -25.30 -12.35 -7.44
C HIS A 241 -24.48 -13.46 -6.76
N VAL A 242 -24.59 -14.68 -7.26
CA VAL A 242 -23.65 -15.76 -6.91
C VAL A 242 -22.33 -15.44 -7.57
N PHE A 243 -21.29 -15.21 -6.76
CA PHE A 243 -19.93 -15.23 -7.25
C PHE A 243 -19.60 -16.67 -7.68
N PHE A 244 -18.96 -16.86 -8.84
CA PHE A 244 -18.50 -18.18 -9.26
C PHE A 244 -17.38 -18.65 -8.33
N TRP A 245 -17.69 -19.60 -7.45
CA TRP A 245 -16.77 -20.16 -6.47
C TRP A 245 -16.16 -21.49 -6.94
N ASP A 246 -15.09 -21.92 -6.27
CA ASP A 246 -14.56 -23.27 -6.43
C ASP A 246 -15.65 -24.30 -6.13
N ASN A 247 -15.82 -25.27 -7.03
CA ASN A 247 -16.78 -26.36 -6.87
C ASN A 247 -16.56 -27.12 -5.55
N CYS A 248 -15.32 -27.27 -5.10
CA CYS A 248 -15.00 -27.96 -3.84
C CYS A 248 -15.58 -27.23 -2.63
N LEU A 249 -15.60 -25.89 -2.64
CA LEU A 249 -16.14 -25.06 -1.58
C LEU A 249 -17.67 -25.18 -1.54
N LEU A 250 -18.31 -25.11 -2.71
CA LEU A 250 -19.76 -25.27 -2.82
C LEU A 250 -20.23 -26.67 -2.39
N ASN A 251 -19.43 -27.71 -2.66
CA ASN A 251 -19.72 -29.06 -2.17
C ASN A 251 -19.75 -29.12 -0.64
N ILE A 252 -18.85 -28.40 0.05
CA ILE A 252 -18.81 -28.33 1.52
C ILE A 252 -20.02 -27.56 2.05
N ILE A 253 -20.41 -26.45 1.41
CA ILE A 253 -21.59 -25.69 1.84
C ILE A 253 -22.87 -26.51 1.66
N ALA A 254 -23.00 -27.22 0.54
CA ALA A 254 -24.11 -28.13 0.31
C ALA A 254 -24.13 -29.29 1.33
N SER A 255 -22.96 -29.86 1.67
CA SER A 255 -22.90 -30.96 2.63
C SER A 255 -23.35 -30.54 4.03
N VAL A 256 -23.07 -29.30 4.47
CA VAL A 256 -23.59 -28.77 5.74
C VAL A 256 -25.12 -28.71 5.75
N LEU A 257 -25.76 -28.36 4.63
CA LEU A 257 -27.22 -28.37 4.52
C LEU A 257 -27.80 -29.79 4.55
N HIS A 258 -27.17 -30.73 3.84
CA HIS A 258 -27.56 -32.13 3.87
C HIS A 258 -27.34 -32.79 5.24
N LEU A 259 -26.29 -32.39 5.97
CA LEU A 259 -26.05 -32.84 7.34
C LEU A 259 -27.24 -32.52 8.23
N GLY A 260 -27.80 -31.31 8.13
CA GLY A 260 -28.97 -30.92 8.93
C GLY A 260 -30.21 -31.77 8.68
N ASN A 261 -30.33 -32.40 7.52
CA ASN A 261 -31.46 -33.26 7.16
C ASN A 261 -31.26 -34.72 7.52
N VAL A 262 -30.13 -35.08 8.14
CA VAL A 262 -29.91 -36.44 8.66
C VAL A 262 -30.86 -36.67 9.83
N GLN A 263 -31.71 -37.68 9.70
CA GLN A 263 -32.67 -38.11 10.72
C GLN A 263 -32.21 -39.41 11.37
N TYR A 264 -32.39 -39.47 12.68
CA TYR A 264 -32.09 -40.64 13.49
C TYR A 264 -33.40 -41.28 13.96
N GLY A 265 -33.46 -42.60 13.96
CA GLY A 265 -34.54 -43.41 14.53
C GLY A 265 -33.98 -44.55 15.38
N GLY A 266 -34.86 -45.28 16.06
CA GLY A 266 -34.52 -46.46 16.87
C GLY A 266 -35.18 -46.46 18.26
N GLU A 267 -35.25 -47.64 18.89
CA GLU A 267 -35.73 -47.83 20.27
C GLU A 267 -34.63 -47.46 21.30
N GLU A 268 -35.01 -47.21 22.56
CA GLU A 268 -34.13 -46.72 23.63
C GLU A 268 -32.75 -47.43 23.64
N GLY A 269 -31.71 -46.68 23.25
CA GLY A 269 -30.32 -47.15 23.27
C GLY A 269 -29.74 -47.63 21.93
N SER A 270 -30.43 -47.47 20.79
CA SER A 270 -29.88 -47.72 19.44
C SER A 270 -30.23 -46.58 18.48
N ALA A 271 -29.26 -45.75 18.08
CA ALA A 271 -29.47 -44.72 17.06
C ALA A 271 -29.12 -45.25 15.65
N CYS A 272 -30.13 -45.41 14.79
CA CYS A 272 -29.95 -45.74 13.37
C CYS A 272 -30.32 -44.55 12.47
N ILE A 273 -29.61 -44.38 11.35
CA ILE A 273 -29.92 -43.31 10.40
C ILE A 273 -31.05 -43.79 9.48
N THR A 274 -32.16 -43.07 9.45
CA THR A 274 -33.34 -43.42 8.62
C THR A 274 -33.27 -42.80 7.22
N SER A 275 -32.38 -41.83 7.01
CA SER A 275 -32.25 -41.04 5.78
C SER A 275 -31.07 -41.47 4.89
N ASP A 276 -31.12 -42.66 4.30
CA ASP A 276 -30.03 -43.23 3.46
C ASP A 276 -29.68 -42.35 2.23
N THR A 277 -30.68 -41.65 1.67
CA THR A 277 -30.48 -40.71 0.56
C THR A 277 -29.56 -39.55 0.94
N GLN A 278 -29.69 -39.00 2.15
CA GLN A 278 -28.85 -37.91 2.63
C GLN A 278 -27.41 -38.37 2.82
N ILE A 279 -27.20 -39.58 3.34
CA ILE A 279 -25.86 -40.16 3.50
C ILE A 279 -25.17 -40.36 2.15
N LYS A 280 -25.89 -40.80 1.12
CA LYS A 280 -25.34 -40.89 -0.26
C LYS A 280 -24.88 -39.54 -0.79
N TYR A 281 -25.67 -38.48 -0.60
CA TYR A 281 -25.27 -37.12 -0.96
C TYR A 281 -24.04 -36.66 -0.17
N LEU A 282 -24.03 -36.89 1.14
CA LEU A 282 -22.91 -36.51 2.02
C LEU A 282 -21.61 -37.22 1.65
N ALA A 283 -21.65 -38.54 1.44
CA ALA A 283 -20.50 -39.34 1.02
C ALA A 283 -19.88 -38.78 -0.28
N ARG A 284 -20.73 -38.41 -1.25
CA ARG A 284 -20.29 -37.83 -2.53
C ARG A 284 -19.73 -36.41 -2.37
N LEU A 285 -20.40 -35.53 -1.61
CA LEU A 285 -20.03 -34.12 -1.48
C LEU A 285 -18.78 -33.92 -0.61
N LEU A 286 -18.70 -34.67 0.50
CA LEU A 286 -17.53 -34.68 1.39
C LEU A 286 -16.41 -35.57 0.85
N GLY A 287 -16.67 -36.45 -0.12
CA GLY A 287 -15.68 -37.37 -0.66
C GLY A 287 -15.21 -38.40 0.37
N VAL A 288 -16.14 -38.98 1.14
CA VAL A 288 -15.85 -39.95 2.22
C VAL A 288 -16.69 -41.21 2.02
N ASN A 289 -16.27 -42.33 2.62
CA ASN A 289 -17.05 -43.56 2.59
C ASN A 289 -18.32 -43.42 3.45
N GLY A 290 -19.49 -43.63 2.84
CA GLY A 290 -20.79 -43.48 3.51
C GLY A 290 -21.02 -44.43 4.70
N ALA A 291 -20.46 -45.65 4.65
CA ALA A 291 -20.57 -46.60 5.76
C ALA A 291 -19.78 -46.13 6.99
N VAL A 292 -18.55 -45.64 6.76
CA VAL A 292 -17.68 -45.11 7.82
C VAL A 292 -18.26 -43.82 8.41
N LEU A 293 -18.83 -42.96 7.57
CA LEU A 293 -19.53 -41.75 8.03
C LEU A 293 -20.75 -42.09 8.89
N THR A 294 -21.53 -43.10 8.50
CA THR A 294 -22.71 -43.56 9.24
C THR A 294 -22.31 -44.11 10.61
N GLU A 295 -21.27 -44.93 10.68
CA GLU A 295 -20.72 -45.43 11.94
C GLU A 295 -20.26 -44.26 12.83
N ALA A 296 -19.54 -43.28 12.25
CA ALA A 296 -19.02 -42.15 13.01
C ALA A 296 -20.10 -41.19 13.53
N LEU A 297 -21.24 -41.07 12.85
CA LEU A 297 -22.38 -40.25 13.26
C LEU A 297 -23.27 -40.93 14.31
N THR A 298 -23.20 -42.25 14.46
CA THR A 298 -24.05 -43.05 15.37
C THR A 298 -23.28 -43.54 16.61
N HIS A 299 -21.96 -43.70 16.50
CA HIS A 299 -21.11 -44.21 17.56
C HIS A 299 -20.02 -43.19 17.92
N LYS A 300 -19.51 -43.24 19.15
CA LYS A 300 -18.39 -42.46 19.68
C LYS A 300 -17.32 -43.43 20.15
N LYS A 301 -16.18 -43.47 19.45
CA LYS A 301 -15.02 -44.25 19.87
C LYS A 301 -14.26 -43.50 20.97
N ILE A 302 -14.13 -44.12 22.14
CA ILE A 302 -13.32 -43.65 23.27
C ILE A 302 -12.19 -44.64 23.51
N THR A 303 -10.96 -44.17 23.42
CA THR A 303 -9.78 -44.98 23.76
C THR A 303 -9.47 -44.83 25.25
N ALA A 304 -9.72 -45.87 26.04
CA ALA A 304 -9.39 -45.91 27.46
C ALA A 304 -8.34 -47.01 27.72
N LYS A 305 -7.17 -46.64 28.27
CA LYS A 305 -6.07 -47.58 28.61
C LYS A 305 -5.64 -48.56 27.50
N GLY A 306 -5.80 -48.18 26.23
CA GLY A 306 -5.42 -49.01 25.07
C GLY A 306 -6.54 -49.87 24.50
N GLU A 307 -7.73 -49.90 25.13
CA GLU A 307 -8.93 -50.53 24.60
C GLU A 307 -9.86 -49.46 24.00
N GLU A 308 -10.41 -49.74 22.81
CA GLU A 308 -11.39 -48.88 22.15
C GLU A 308 -12.81 -49.29 22.58
N VAL A 309 -13.47 -48.43 23.35
CA VAL A 309 -14.87 -48.59 23.74
C VAL A 309 -15.73 -47.70 22.87
N SER A 310 -16.70 -48.29 22.18
CA SER A 310 -17.68 -47.57 21.37
C SER A 310 -18.92 -47.28 22.22
N LEU A 311 -19.16 -46.00 22.54
CA LEU A 311 -20.38 -45.54 23.22
C LEU A 311 -21.32 -44.91 22.20
N GLN A 312 -22.63 -44.97 22.39
CA GLN A 312 -23.57 -44.26 21.51
C GLN A 312 -23.88 -42.87 22.12
N PRO A 313 -23.37 -41.76 21.55
CA PRO A 313 -23.70 -40.42 22.00
C PRO A 313 -25.11 -40.03 21.53
N GLU A 314 -25.61 -38.88 21.99
CA GLU A 314 -26.73 -38.21 21.32
C GLU A 314 -26.35 -37.89 19.87
N ALA A 315 -26.83 -38.70 18.93
CA ALA A 315 -26.40 -38.68 17.53
C ALA A 315 -26.68 -37.32 16.85
N SER A 316 -27.75 -36.63 17.25
CA SER A 316 -28.08 -35.27 16.80
C SER A 316 -27.01 -34.23 17.21
N SER A 317 -26.44 -34.36 18.42
CA SER A 317 -25.37 -33.49 18.89
C SER A 317 -24.08 -33.72 18.09
N ALA A 318 -23.77 -34.98 17.73
CA ALA A 318 -22.64 -35.34 16.89
C ALA A 318 -22.73 -34.73 15.47
N ARG A 319 -23.92 -34.81 14.85
CA ARG A 319 -24.24 -34.18 13.56
C ARG A 319 -24.03 -32.67 13.59
N ASP A 320 -24.56 -32.02 14.62
CA ASP A 320 -24.49 -30.58 14.78
C ASP A 320 -23.05 -30.12 15.03
N ALA A 321 -22.29 -30.85 15.85
CA ALA A 321 -20.87 -30.59 16.10
C ALA A 321 -20.04 -30.73 14.81
N LEU A 322 -20.29 -31.76 14.00
CA LEU A 322 -19.64 -31.91 12.69
C LEU A 322 -19.97 -30.73 11.76
N SER A 323 -21.25 -30.33 11.70
CA SER A 323 -21.72 -29.22 10.87
C SER A 323 -21.01 -27.90 11.22
N LYS A 324 -20.94 -27.59 12.53
CA LYS A 324 -20.22 -26.41 13.06
C LYS A 324 -18.73 -26.47 12.75
N ALA A 325 -18.10 -27.62 12.94
CA ALA A 325 -16.66 -27.80 12.74
C ALA A 325 -16.25 -27.69 11.27
N VAL A 326 -16.98 -28.33 10.36
CA VAL A 326 -16.76 -28.25 8.91
C VAL A 326 -16.89 -26.80 8.46
N TYR A 327 -18.00 -26.13 8.78
CA TYR A 327 -18.22 -24.73 8.38
C TYR A 327 -17.15 -23.79 8.96
N GLY A 328 -16.87 -23.90 10.26
CA GLY A 328 -15.91 -23.05 10.95
C GLY A 328 -14.49 -23.20 10.42
N ARG A 329 -14.03 -24.44 10.17
CA ARG A 329 -12.69 -24.68 9.59
C ARG A 329 -12.60 -24.23 8.14
N THR A 330 -13.66 -24.43 7.35
CA THR A 330 -13.73 -23.92 5.96
C THR A 330 -13.69 -22.40 5.91
N PHE A 331 -14.35 -21.70 6.85
CA PHE A 331 -14.25 -20.25 6.95
C PHE A 331 -12.82 -19.78 7.27
N THR A 332 -12.14 -20.43 8.22
CA THR A 332 -10.73 -20.14 8.52
C THR A 332 -9.82 -20.42 7.32
N TRP A 333 -10.05 -21.52 6.60
CA TRP A 333 -9.32 -21.82 5.36
C TRP A 333 -9.53 -20.73 4.30
N LEU A 334 -10.77 -20.24 4.14
CA LEU A 334 -11.10 -19.17 3.20
C LEU A 334 -10.35 -17.89 3.54
N VAL A 335 -10.31 -17.50 4.82
CA VAL A 335 -9.53 -16.35 5.29
C VAL A 335 -8.04 -16.54 5.00
N ASN A 336 -7.48 -17.72 5.28
CA ASN A 336 -6.08 -18.03 4.97
C ASN A 336 -5.78 -17.98 3.47
N LYS A 337 -6.70 -18.48 2.62
CA LYS A 337 -6.57 -18.40 1.17
C LYS A 337 -6.55 -16.96 0.66
N ILE A 338 -7.40 -16.09 1.24
CA ILE A 338 -7.39 -14.65 0.96
C ILE A 338 -6.04 -14.04 1.39
N ASN A 339 -5.55 -14.37 2.59
CA ASN A 339 -4.26 -13.89 3.09
C ASN A 339 -3.08 -14.28 2.19
N CYS A 340 -3.03 -15.52 1.69
CA CYS A 340 -2.00 -15.94 0.73
C CYS A 340 -2.03 -15.11 -0.56
N SER A 341 -3.20 -14.61 -0.97
CA SER A 341 -3.33 -13.77 -2.17
C SER A 341 -2.94 -12.31 -1.95
N LEU A 342 -2.86 -11.87 -0.69
CA LEU A 342 -2.55 -10.51 -0.25
C LEU A 342 -1.13 -10.36 0.34
N SER A 343 -0.42 -11.47 0.56
CA SER A 343 0.87 -11.48 1.24
C SER A 343 1.96 -10.78 0.43
N ASN A 344 2.66 -9.84 1.04
CA ASN A 344 3.86 -9.21 0.50
C ASN A 344 4.81 -8.77 1.62
N LYS A 345 6.06 -8.41 1.27
CA LYS A 345 7.00 -7.84 2.23
C LYS A 345 6.56 -6.42 2.61
N SER A 346 6.39 -6.17 3.91
CA SER A 346 5.91 -4.90 4.46
C SER A 346 6.97 -4.20 5.32
N TYR A 347 6.84 -2.89 5.47
CA TYR A 347 7.69 -2.08 6.36
C TYR A 347 6.88 -1.34 7.43
N SER A 348 5.64 -0.98 7.13
CA SER A 348 4.73 -0.31 8.08
C SER A 348 3.31 -0.79 7.86
N VAL A 349 2.48 -0.73 8.89
CA VAL A 349 1.13 -1.30 8.89
C VAL A 349 0.11 -0.30 9.44
N ILE A 350 -1.06 -0.26 8.80
CA ILE A 350 -2.27 0.34 9.36
C ILE A 350 -3.29 -0.78 9.56
N GLY A 351 -3.58 -1.12 10.81
CA GLY A 351 -4.61 -2.08 11.19
C GLY A 351 -6.00 -1.44 11.19
N LEU A 352 -7.02 -2.14 10.72
CA LEU A 352 -8.43 -1.77 10.84
C LEU A 352 -9.13 -2.84 11.66
N LEU A 353 -9.71 -2.45 12.79
CA LEU A 353 -10.51 -3.36 13.62
C LEU A 353 -11.99 -3.05 13.44
N ASP A 354 -12.72 -3.97 12.81
CA ASP A 354 -14.18 -3.99 12.70
C ASP A 354 -14.70 -5.14 13.56
N ILE A 355 -15.11 -4.82 14.78
CA ILE A 355 -15.66 -5.77 15.76
C ILE A 355 -17.16 -5.64 15.87
N TYR A 356 -17.82 -6.74 16.24
CA TYR A 356 -19.23 -6.73 16.64
C TYR A 356 -19.46 -5.73 17.79
N GLY A 357 -20.65 -5.13 17.80
CA GLY A 357 -21.02 -4.19 18.86
C GLY A 357 -21.35 -4.91 20.16
N PHE A 358 -21.51 -4.14 21.23
CA PHE A 358 -22.14 -4.61 22.46
C PHE A 358 -23.58 -5.08 22.16
N GLU A 359 -23.99 -6.24 22.70
CA GLU A 359 -25.29 -6.85 22.44
C GLU A 359 -26.09 -7.01 23.72
N VAL A 360 -27.31 -6.46 23.73
CA VAL A 360 -28.30 -6.67 24.80
C VAL A 360 -29.62 -7.09 24.16
N PHE A 361 -29.91 -8.39 24.20
CA PHE A 361 -31.14 -8.99 23.73
C PHE A 361 -32.06 -9.36 24.89
N GLN A 362 -33.28 -9.77 24.56
CA GLN A 362 -34.22 -10.32 25.55
C GLN A 362 -33.67 -11.61 26.16
N ASN A 363 -33.11 -12.49 25.33
CA ASN A 363 -32.44 -13.72 25.76
C ASN A 363 -30.97 -13.66 25.30
N ASN A 364 -30.04 -13.50 26.23
CA ASN A 364 -28.60 -13.49 25.93
C ASN A 364 -28.00 -14.86 26.29
N SER A 365 -27.17 -15.39 25.40
CA SER A 365 -26.55 -16.70 25.53
C SER A 365 -25.02 -16.57 25.61
N PHE A 366 -24.31 -17.71 25.64
CA PHE A 366 -22.84 -17.81 25.63
C PHE A 366 -22.16 -16.93 24.57
N GLU A 367 -22.76 -16.81 23.38
CA GLU A 367 -22.23 -16.00 22.30
C GLU A 367 -22.25 -14.50 22.63
N GLN A 368 -23.37 -14.00 23.18
CA GLN A 368 -23.48 -12.61 23.67
C GLN A 368 -22.51 -12.38 24.84
N PHE A 369 -22.33 -13.36 25.72
CA PHE A 369 -21.36 -13.27 26.81
C PHE A 369 -19.93 -13.07 26.28
N CYS A 370 -19.49 -13.89 25.31
CA CYS A 370 -18.19 -13.72 24.66
C CYS A 370 -18.06 -12.36 23.94
N ILE A 371 -19.12 -11.94 23.23
CA ILE A 371 -19.18 -10.65 22.53
C ILE A 371 -19.03 -9.46 23.48
N ASN A 372 -19.75 -9.48 24.60
CA ASN A 372 -19.74 -8.40 25.58
C ASN A 372 -18.44 -8.38 26.38
N TYR A 373 -17.86 -9.54 26.70
CA TYR A 373 -16.52 -9.65 27.28
C TYR A 373 -15.44 -9.03 26.38
N CYS A 374 -15.50 -9.26 25.06
CA CYS A 374 -14.61 -8.63 24.08
C CYS A 374 -14.70 -7.10 24.12
N ASN A 375 -15.93 -6.57 24.14
CA ASN A 375 -16.18 -5.13 24.20
C ASN A 375 -15.68 -4.53 25.52
N GLU A 376 -15.87 -5.21 26.65
CA GLU A 376 -15.34 -4.81 27.95
C GLU A 376 -13.82 -4.67 27.91
N LYS A 377 -13.13 -5.66 27.32
CA LYS A 377 -11.67 -5.66 27.15
C LYS A 377 -11.16 -4.54 26.25
N LEU A 378 -11.81 -4.33 25.11
CA LEU A 378 -11.44 -3.24 24.19
C LEU A 378 -11.69 -1.86 24.82
N GLN A 379 -12.75 -1.73 25.63
CA GLN A 379 -13.03 -0.48 26.33
C GLN A 379 -12.01 -0.21 27.45
N GLN A 380 -11.59 -1.23 28.20
CA GLN A 380 -10.50 -1.12 29.17
C GLN A 380 -9.21 -0.64 28.48
N LEU A 381 -8.84 -1.28 27.37
CA LEU A 381 -7.65 -0.90 26.60
C LEU A 381 -7.74 0.55 26.09
N PHE A 382 -8.92 0.96 25.61
CA PHE A 382 -9.15 2.33 25.15
C PHE A 382 -8.92 3.36 26.24
N ILE A 383 -9.49 3.14 27.42
CA ILE A 383 -9.38 4.06 28.54
C ILE A 383 -7.92 4.13 29.01
N GLU A 384 -7.26 2.98 29.14
CA GLU A 384 -5.86 2.89 29.55
C GLU A 384 -4.93 3.63 28.57
N LEU A 385 -5.02 3.36 27.27
CA LEU A 385 -4.19 4.02 26.27
C LEU A 385 -4.49 5.51 26.15
N THR A 386 -5.76 5.92 26.24
CA THR A 386 -6.14 7.34 26.18
C THR A 386 -5.59 8.10 27.39
N LEU A 387 -5.76 7.56 28.60
CA LEU A 387 -5.27 8.19 29.82
C LEU A 387 -3.75 8.26 29.85
N LYS A 388 -3.07 7.15 29.51
CA LYS A 388 -1.62 7.08 29.47
C LYS A 388 -1.03 8.10 28.49
N SER A 389 -1.57 8.17 27.28
CA SER A 389 -1.12 9.13 26.26
C SER A 389 -1.32 10.58 26.71
N GLU A 390 -2.44 10.89 27.38
CA GLU A 390 -2.68 12.23 27.94
C GLU A 390 -1.70 12.56 29.07
N GLN A 391 -1.44 11.63 29.98
CA GLN A 391 -0.48 11.80 31.08
C GLN A 391 0.93 12.05 30.57
N GLU A 392 1.40 11.24 29.62
CA GLU A 392 2.72 11.37 29.00
C GLU A 392 2.89 12.73 28.31
N GLU A 393 1.85 13.23 27.63
CA GLU A 393 1.91 14.55 26.98
C GLU A 393 2.00 15.70 27.99
N TYR A 394 1.30 15.59 29.13
CA TYR A 394 1.31 16.62 30.16
C TYR A 394 2.67 16.63 30.88
N GLU A 395 3.22 15.47 31.19
CA GLU A 395 4.56 15.33 31.74
C GLU A 395 5.63 15.88 30.80
N ALA A 396 5.57 15.51 29.51
CA ALA A 396 6.50 16.01 28.50
C ALA A 396 6.45 17.54 28.33
N GLU A 397 5.27 18.14 28.50
CA GLU A 397 5.07 19.58 28.39
C GLU A 397 5.23 20.32 29.74
N GLY A 398 5.51 19.61 30.83
CA GLY A 398 5.71 20.18 32.17
C GLY A 398 4.43 20.73 32.82
N ILE A 399 3.28 20.12 32.52
CA ILE A 399 1.96 20.51 33.02
C ILE A 399 1.51 19.55 34.11
N THR A 400 0.95 20.09 35.19
CA THR A 400 0.40 19.31 36.30
C THR A 400 -0.81 18.50 35.86
N TRP A 401 -0.77 17.18 36.10
CA TRP A 401 -1.89 16.28 35.86
C TRP A 401 -2.94 16.39 36.96
N GLU A 402 -4.21 16.56 36.58
CA GLU A 402 -5.36 16.49 37.49
C GLU A 402 -6.00 15.09 37.36
N PRO A 403 -6.12 14.28 38.44
CA PRO A 403 -6.70 12.95 38.36
C PRO A 403 -8.16 13.00 37.90
N VAL A 404 -8.48 12.21 36.87
CA VAL A 404 -9.84 12.08 36.32
C VAL A 404 -10.51 10.85 36.91
N GLN A 405 -11.72 11.00 37.44
CA GLN A 405 -12.55 9.84 37.81
C GLN A 405 -13.10 9.18 36.54
N TYR A 406 -12.85 7.89 36.39
CA TYR A 406 -13.38 7.07 35.30
C TYR A 406 -13.81 5.69 35.83
N PHE A 407 -14.67 5.01 35.08
CA PHE A 407 -15.12 3.67 35.41
C PHE A 407 -14.03 2.65 35.08
N ASN A 408 -13.64 1.81 36.04
CA ASN A 408 -12.58 0.83 35.85
C ASN A 408 -13.14 -0.52 35.34
N ASN A 409 -13.12 -0.69 34.01
CA ASN A 409 -13.58 -1.92 33.34
C ASN A 409 -12.74 -3.16 33.71
N LYS A 410 -11.54 -2.99 34.27
CA LYS A 410 -10.66 -4.09 34.68
C LYS A 410 -11.35 -5.03 35.68
N ILE A 411 -12.18 -4.51 36.57
CA ILE A 411 -12.89 -5.30 37.59
C ILE A 411 -13.81 -6.35 36.94
N ILE A 412 -14.51 -5.96 35.87
CA ILE A 412 -15.40 -6.86 35.12
C ILE A 412 -14.57 -7.81 34.24
N CYS A 413 -13.47 -7.33 33.65
CA CYS A 413 -12.57 -8.17 32.88
C CYS A 413 -11.98 -9.30 33.75
N ASP A 414 -11.50 -8.95 34.95
CA ASP A 414 -10.92 -9.88 35.91
C ASP A 414 -11.98 -10.89 36.39
N LEU A 415 -13.20 -10.44 36.70
CA LEU A 415 -14.34 -11.32 37.02
C LEU A 415 -14.58 -12.41 35.97
N VAL A 416 -14.40 -12.09 34.69
CA VAL A 416 -14.62 -13.03 33.59
C VAL A 416 -13.41 -13.94 33.38
N GLU A 417 -12.20 -13.38 33.40
CA GLU A 417 -11.00 -14.06 32.90
C GLU A 417 -10.03 -14.57 33.98
N GLU A 418 -10.18 -14.18 35.24
CA GLU A 418 -9.21 -14.49 36.30
C GLU A 418 -8.93 -16.00 36.34
N LYS A 419 -7.65 -16.37 36.42
CA LYS A 419 -7.27 -17.78 36.45
C LYS A 419 -7.82 -18.45 37.70
N PHE A 420 -8.44 -19.62 37.54
CA PHE A 420 -9.00 -20.44 38.63
C PHE A 420 -10.23 -19.86 39.34
N LYS A 421 -10.61 -18.60 39.10
CA LYS A 421 -11.75 -17.94 39.77
C LYS A 421 -12.72 -17.26 38.82
N GLY A 422 -12.28 -16.89 37.63
CA GLY A 422 -13.13 -16.20 36.66
C GLY A 422 -14.19 -17.13 36.05
N ILE A 423 -15.26 -16.53 35.52
CA ILE A 423 -16.38 -17.24 34.90
C ILE A 423 -15.91 -18.27 33.86
N ILE A 424 -14.92 -17.93 33.02
CA ILE A 424 -14.38 -18.84 32.01
C ILE A 424 -13.69 -20.06 32.66
N SER A 425 -12.92 -19.84 33.73
CA SER A 425 -12.25 -20.96 34.43
C SER A 425 -13.25 -21.88 35.13
N ILE A 426 -14.31 -21.33 35.71
CA ILE A 426 -15.39 -22.12 36.33
C ILE A 426 -16.13 -22.92 35.25
N LEU A 427 -16.43 -22.30 34.11
CA LEU A 427 -17.08 -22.95 32.98
C LEU A 427 -16.23 -24.12 32.43
N ASP A 428 -14.93 -23.90 32.28
CA ASP A 428 -14.01 -24.95 31.83
C ASP A 428 -13.90 -26.09 32.84
N GLU A 429 -13.89 -25.79 34.15
CA GLU A 429 -13.85 -26.81 35.20
C GLU A 429 -15.13 -27.65 35.22
N GLU A 430 -16.30 -27.05 35.08
CA GLU A 430 -17.57 -27.80 35.01
C GLU A 430 -17.69 -28.61 33.72
N CYS A 431 -17.19 -28.11 32.59
CA CYS A 431 -17.06 -28.90 31.36
C CYS A 431 -16.15 -30.14 31.53
N LEU A 432 -15.17 -30.07 32.45
CA LEU A 432 -14.20 -31.13 32.72
C LEU A 432 -14.64 -32.10 33.83
N ARG A 433 -15.71 -31.79 34.55
CA ARG A 433 -16.18 -32.55 35.72
C ARG A 433 -16.68 -33.93 35.30
N PRO A 434 -16.15 -35.02 35.88
CA PRO A 434 -16.71 -36.37 35.67
C PRO A 434 -18.04 -36.50 36.42
N GLY A 435 -19.13 -36.81 35.70
CA GLY A 435 -20.49 -37.00 36.24
C GLY A 435 -21.57 -36.27 35.42
N ASP A 436 -22.78 -36.18 35.95
CA ASP A 436 -23.93 -35.46 35.34
C ASP A 436 -23.79 -33.94 35.53
N ALA A 437 -22.76 -33.35 34.92
CA ALA A 437 -22.62 -31.90 34.88
C ALA A 437 -23.76 -31.28 34.05
N SER A 438 -24.41 -30.24 34.56
CA SER A 438 -25.51 -29.53 33.88
C SER A 438 -25.31 -28.02 33.97
N ASP A 439 -26.00 -27.27 33.12
CA ASP A 439 -25.90 -25.80 33.15
C ASP A 439 -26.34 -25.21 34.50
N MET A 440 -27.21 -25.92 35.24
CA MET A 440 -27.61 -25.53 36.60
C MET A 440 -26.49 -25.75 37.63
N THR A 441 -25.71 -26.84 37.51
CA THR A 441 -24.54 -27.03 38.41
C THR A 441 -23.47 -25.99 38.14
N PHE A 442 -23.32 -25.54 36.90
CA PHE A 442 -22.50 -24.38 36.55
C PHE A 442 -22.99 -23.11 37.22
N LEU A 443 -24.30 -22.80 37.15
CA LEU A 443 -24.88 -21.63 37.81
C LEU A 443 -24.68 -21.65 39.33
N GLU A 444 -24.90 -22.80 39.98
CA GLU A 444 -24.68 -22.95 41.43
C GLU A 444 -23.23 -22.69 41.81
N LYS A 445 -22.26 -23.20 41.04
CA LYS A 445 -20.84 -22.97 41.30
C LYS A 445 -20.43 -21.51 41.09
N LEU A 446 -21.05 -20.82 40.12
CA LEU A 446 -20.89 -19.38 39.96
C LEU A 446 -21.41 -18.63 41.20
N GLU A 447 -22.56 -19.04 41.74
CA GLU A 447 -23.12 -18.44 42.96
C GLU A 447 -22.18 -18.59 44.16
N ASP A 448 -21.65 -19.81 44.37
CA ASP A 448 -20.76 -20.11 45.48
C ASP A 448 -19.41 -19.36 45.39
N THR A 449 -18.88 -19.20 44.17
CA THR A 449 -17.55 -18.61 43.96
C THR A 449 -17.60 -17.09 43.80
N LEU A 450 -18.62 -16.56 43.12
CA LEU A 450 -18.70 -15.16 42.68
C LEU A 450 -19.86 -14.37 43.33
N GLY A 451 -20.70 -14.99 44.16
CA GLY A 451 -21.91 -14.36 44.71
C GLY A 451 -21.70 -13.10 45.54
N GLY A 452 -20.49 -12.88 46.07
CA GLY A 452 -20.13 -11.66 46.80
C GLY A 452 -19.63 -10.50 45.92
N HIS A 453 -19.49 -10.70 44.61
CA HIS A 453 -18.87 -9.71 43.73
C HIS A 453 -19.86 -8.60 43.31
N PRO A 454 -19.50 -7.29 43.41
CA PRO A 454 -20.44 -6.19 43.17
C PRO A 454 -21.11 -6.18 41.79
N HIS A 455 -20.41 -6.69 40.77
CA HIS A 455 -20.88 -6.72 39.37
C HIS A 455 -21.56 -8.04 38.96
N PHE A 456 -21.76 -8.97 39.90
CA PHE A 456 -22.35 -10.28 39.64
C PHE A 456 -23.61 -10.48 40.49
N VAL A 457 -24.72 -10.85 39.86
CA VAL A 457 -25.98 -11.10 40.56
C VAL A 457 -26.65 -12.33 39.96
N THR A 458 -27.29 -13.16 40.77
CA THR A 458 -28.17 -14.25 40.32
C THR A 458 -29.56 -14.10 40.93
N HIS A 459 -30.52 -14.91 40.47
CA HIS A 459 -31.88 -14.88 41.02
C HIS A 459 -31.92 -15.12 42.55
N LYS A 460 -31.04 -16.00 43.08
CA LYS A 460 -30.97 -16.25 44.54
C LYS A 460 -30.48 -15.01 45.29
N LEU A 461 -29.47 -14.33 44.74
CA LEU A 461 -28.81 -13.17 45.36
C LEU A 461 -29.53 -11.83 45.10
N ALA A 462 -30.42 -11.78 44.11
CA ALA A 462 -31.12 -10.59 43.68
C ALA A 462 -32.12 -10.03 44.71
N ASP A 463 -32.32 -8.70 44.70
CA ASP A 463 -33.34 -8.01 45.48
C ASP A 463 -34.76 -8.25 44.92
N GLY A 464 -35.80 -7.92 45.69
CA GLY A 464 -37.20 -8.21 45.33
C GLY A 464 -37.68 -7.56 44.02
N LYS A 465 -37.04 -6.48 43.55
CA LYS A 465 -37.30 -5.87 42.23
C LYS A 465 -36.59 -6.63 41.11
N THR A 466 -35.33 -7.00 41.30
CA THR A 466 -34.54 -7.71 40.28
C THR A 466 -35.04 -9.14 40.04
N ARG A 467 -35.52 -9.83 41.09
CA ARG A 467 -36.14 -11.16 40.98
C ARG A 467 -37.39 -11.21 40.08
N LYS A 468 -38.07 -10.08 39.85
CA LYS A 468 -39.24 -10.04 38.95
C LYS A 468 -38.87 -10.03 37.46
N VAL A 469 -37.64 -9.63 37.13
CA VAL A 469 -37.16 -9.44 35.76
C VAL A 469 -36.19 -10.54 35.34
N MET A 470 -35.61 -11.26 36.30
CA MET A 470 -34.57 -12.26 36.10
C MET A 470 -35.12 -13.68 36.21
N GLY A 471 -34.73 -14.56 35.29
CA GLY A 471 -35.03 -15.99 35.36
C GLY A 471 -34.24 -16.73 36.45
N ARG A 472 -34.69 -17.93 36.84
CA ARG A 472 -33.98 -18.78 37.83
C ARG A 472 -32.70 -19.40 37.26
N ASP A 473 -32.67 -19.53 35.94
CA ASP A 473 -31.63 -20.05 35.06
C ASP A 473 -30.78 -18.91 34.46
N GLU A 474 -30.75 -17.74 35.09
CA GLU A 474 -30.01 -16.58 34.62
C GLU A 474 -29.00 -16.07 35.67
N PHE A 475 -27.89 -15.56 35.17
CA PHE A 475 -26.99 -14.67 35.92
C PHE A 475 -26.90 -13.30 35.23
N ARG A 476 -26.66 -12.26 36.01
CA ARG A 476 -26.56 -10.87 35.55
C ARG A 476 -25.16 -10.37 35.77
N LEU A 477 -24.60 -9.76 34.74
CA LEU A 477 -23.38 -8.97 34.83
C LEU A 477 -23.69 -7.49 34.66
N GLN A 478 -23.16 -6.68 35.57
CA GLN A 478 -23.21 -5.24 35.48
C GLN A 478 -22.03 -4.75 34.64
N HIS A 479 -22.22 -4.70 33.32
CA HIS A 479 -21.23 -4.19 32.38
C HIS A 479 -21.15 -2.66 32.42
N TYR A 480 -20.09 -2.09 31.86
CA TYR A 480 -19.98 -0.63 31.69
C TYR A 480 -21.12 -0.03 30.85
N ALA A 481 -21.68 -0.85 29.95
CA ALA A 481 -22.82 -0.54 29.10
C ALA A 481 -24.18 -0.53 29.82
N GLY A 482 -24.27 -1.24 30.95
CA GLY A 482 -25.51 -1.55 31.65
C GLY A 482 -25.63 -3.04 32.00
N ASP A 483 -26.72 -3.37 32.68
CA ASP A 483 -26.99 -4.71 33.17
C ASP A 483 -27.42 -5.65 32.03
N VAL A 484 -26.82 -6.84 31.97
CA VAL A 484 -27.17 -7.87 30.99
C VAL A 484 -27.44 -9.18 31.73
N ASN A 485 -28.62 -9.78 31.48
CA ASN A 485 -28.96 -11.12 31.95
C ASN A 485 -28.54 -12.15 30.89
N TYR A 486 -27.82 -13.19 31.31
CA TYR A 486 -27.42 -14.32 30.49
C TYR A 486 -28.11 -15.59 31.00
N ASN A 487 -28.72 -16.32 30.08
CA ASN A 487 -29.36 -17.60 30.36
C ASN A 487 -28.32 -18.72 30.26
N VAL A 488 -28.18 -19.54 31.30
CA VAL A 488 -27.13 -20.58 31.34
C VAL A 488 -27.40 -21.78 30.44
N ASN A 489 -28.63 -21.97 29.96
CA ASN A 489 -28.98 -23.16 29.17
C ASN A 489 -28.12 -23.26 27.90
N GLY A 490 -27.46 -24.40 27.74
CA GLY A 490 -26.55 -24.71 26.65
C GLY A 490 -25.16 -24.07 26.78
N PHE A 491 -24.79 -23.46 27.91
CA PHE A 491 -23.44 -22.91 28.11
C PHE A 491 -22.36 -23.99 28.05
N LEU A 492 -22.58 -25.13 28.73
CA LEU A 492 -21.61 -26.23 28.74
C LEU A 492 -21.42 -26.83 27.34
N ASP A 493 -22.52 -27.07 26.62
CA ASP A 493 -22.49 -27.64 25.27
C ASP A 493 -21.77 -26.71 24.27
N LYS A 494 -22.05 -25.41 24.36
CA LYS A 494 -21.43 -24.40 23.50
C LYS A 494 -19.95 -24.20 23.82
N ASN A 495 -19.55 -24.36 25.09
CA ASN A 495 -18.16 -24.22 25.49
C ASN A 495 -17.31 -25.45 25.13
N ASN A 496 -17.90 -26.65 25.23
CA ASN A 496 -17.20 -27.90 24.92
C ASN A 496 -16.72 -27.96 23.47
N ASP A 497 -17.49 -27.42 22.50
CA ASP A 497 -17.21 -27.36 21.04
C ASP A 497 -16.48 -28.63 20.51
N LEU A 498 -16.84 -29.79 21.06
CA LEU A 498 -15.99 -30.98 21.01
C LEU A 498 -16.37 -31.84 19.81
N LEU A 499 -15.53 -31.82 18.78
CA LEU A 499 -15.64 -32.76 17.67
C LEU A 499 -15.01 -34.09 18.06
N PHE A 500 -15.81 -35.16 18.08
CA PHE A 500 -15.33 -36.50 18.41
C PHE A 500 -14.22 -36.97 17.47
N ARG A 501 -13.30 -37.79 18.01
CA ARG A 501 -12.11 -38.26 17.29
C ARG A 501 -12.46 -39.02 16.00
N ASN A 502 -13.42 -39.92 16.08
CA ASN A 502 -13.90 -40.67 14.92
C ASN A 502 -14.43 -39.76 13.81
N LEU A 503 -15.17 -38.70 14.13
CA LEU A 503 -15.63 -37.72 13.13
C LEU A 503 -14.45 -36.98 12.48
N LYS A 504 -13.39 -36.66 13.25
CA LYS A 504 -12.15 -36.11 12.69
C LYS A 504 -11.47 -37.10 11.74
N GLU A 505 -11.36 -38.36 12.13
CA GLU A 505 -10.75 -39.43 11.32
C GLU A 505 -11.45 -39.56 9.96
N VAL A 506 -12.78 -39.54 9.92
CA VAL A 506 -13.55 -39.57 8.66
C VAL A 506 -13.24 -38.34 7.80
N MET A 507 -13.19 -37.14 8.39
CA MET A 507 -12.89 -35.92 7.63
C MET A 507 -11.45 -35.92 7.09
N CYS A 508 -10.48 -36.50 7.81
CA CYS A 508 -9.10 -36.67 7.34
C CYS A 508 -8.96 -37.67 6.17
N MET A 509 -9.96 -38.54 5.95
CA MET A 509 -10.02 -39.48 4.82
C MET A 509 -10.73 -38.90 3.59
N SER A 510 -11.20 -37.66 3.67
CA SER A 510 -11.90 -36.97 2.58
C SER A 510 -11.04 -36.85 1.31
N GLU A 511 -11.65 -37.07 0.14
CA GLU A 511 -11.06 -36.77 -1.17
C GLU A 511 -11.18 -35.28 -1.55
N ASN A 512 -11.90 -34.48 -0.75
CA ASN A 512 -12.06 -33.05 -0.99
C ASN A 512 -10.76 -32.30 -0.61
N SER A 513 -10.19 -31.58 -1.59
CA SER A 513 -8.91 -30.86 -1.45
C SER A 513 -8.92 -29.77 -0.38
N ILE A 514 -10.08 -29.20 -0.05
CA ILE A 514 -10.24 -28.18 0.98
C ILE A 514 -10.35 -28.84 2.36
N LEU A 515 -11.13 -29.92 2.49
CA LEU A 515 -11.30 -30.62 3.78
C LEU A 515 -10.00 -31.23 4.29
N THR A 516 -9.20 -31.81 3.39
CA THR A 516 -7.86 -32.33 3.70
C THR A 516 -6.89 -31.26 4.22
N GLN A 517 -7.06 -29.99 3.83
CA GLN A 517 -6.30 -28.85 4.39
C GLN A 517 -6.92 -28.32 5.69
N CYS A 518 -8.21 -28.52 5.91
CA CYS A 518 -8.93 -28.08 7.11
C CYS A 518 -8.76 -29.05 8.29
N PHE A 519 -8.53 -30.34 8.02
CA PHE A 519 -8.40 -31.41 9.01
C PHE A 519 -7.05 -32.08 8.88
N ASP A 520 -6.12 -31.72 9.77
CA ASP A 520 -4.77 -32.27 9.77
C ASP A 520 -4.73 -33.64 10.46
N LYS A 521 -3.94 -34.57 9.90
CA LYS A 521 -3.72 -35.91 10.49
C LYS A 521 -2.91 -35.82 11.79
N GLU A 522 -2.11 -34.77 11.96
CA GLU A 522 -1.33 -34.55 13.19
C GLU A 522 -2.24 -34.37 14.42
N GLU A 523 -3.43 -33.79 14.25
CA GLU A 523 -4.42 -33.63 15.33
C GLU A 523 -4.91 -34.95 15.92
N LEU A 524 -4.78 -36.06 15.18
CA LEU A 524 -5.17 -37.40 15.64
C LEU A 524 -4.13 -38.03 16.56
N SER A 525 -2.89 -37.54 16.51
CA SER A 525 -1.78 -38.01 17.34
C SER A 525 -1.66 -37.28 18.68
N ASP A 526 -2.21 -36.07 18.77
CA ASP A 526 -2.15 -35.26 19.98
C ASP A 526 -3.10 -35.80 21.06
N LYS A 527 -2.51 -36.31 22.14
CA LYS A 527 -3.25 -36.82 23.31
C LYS A 527 -3.72 -35.70 24.24
N LYS A 528 -3.33 -34.44 23.99
CA LYS A 528 -3.87 -33.30 24.74
C LYS A 528 -5.34 -33.10 24.37
N ARG A 529 -6.19 -32.93 25.39
CA ARG A 529 -7.57 -32.54 25.17
C ARG A 529 -7.61 -31.16 24.51
N PRO A 530 -8.50 -30.95 23.52
CA PRO A 530 -8.66 -29.65 22.88
C PRO A 530 -9.09 -28.60 23.90
N GLU A 531 -8.59 -27.37 23.73
CA GLU A 531 -9.04 -26.22 24.51
C GLU A 531 -10.53 -25.96 24.27
N THR A 532 -11.25 -25.51 25.29
CA THR A 532 -12.67 -25.12 25.19
C THR A 532 -12.83 -23.84 24.36
N ALA A 533 -14.04 -23.60 23.84
CA ALA A 533 -14.32 -22.44 23.02
C ALA A 533 -14.05 -21.11 23.74
N ALA A 534 -14.41 -21.00 25.03
CA ALA A 534 -14.17 -19.79 25.83
C ALA A 534 -12.67 -19.53 26.05
N THR A 535 -11.88 -20.57 26.33
CA THR A 535 -10.43 -20.43 26.50
C THR A 535 -9.72 -20.11 25.18
N GLN A 536 -10.09 -20.76 24.07
CA GLN A 536 -9.58 -20.40 22.74
C GLN A 536 -9.89 -18.92 22.42
N PHE A 537 -11.11 -18.48 22.76
CA PHE A 537 -11.53 -17.10 22.54
C PHE A 537 -10.72 -16.12 23.40
N LYS A 538 -10.58 -16.39 24.70
CA LYS A 538 -9.76 -15.60 25.62
C LYS A 538 -8.32 -15.47 25.12
N THR A 539 -7.70 -16.57 24.69
CA THR A 539 -6.33 -16.57 24.14
C THR A 539 -6.23 -15.77 22.84
N SER A 540 -7.22 -15.89 21.94
CA SER A 540 -7.26 -15.12 20.69
C SER A 540 -7.44 -13.62 20.95
N LEU A 541 -8.26 -13.27 21.95
CA LEU A 541 -8.48 -11.89 22.36
C LEU A 541 -7.21 -11.29 22.99
N ALA A 542 -6.49 -12.05 23.82
CA ALA A 542 -5.21 -11.62 24.39
C ALA A 542 -4.19 -11.29 23.28
N LYS A 543 -4.06 -12.16 22.27
CA LYS A 543 -3.21 -11.90 21.09
C LYS A 543 -3.64 -10.63 20.34
N LEU A 544 -4.95 -10.40 20.19
CA LEU A 544 -5.44 -9.16 19.59
C LEU A 544 -5.05 -7.93 20.43
N MET A 545 -5.16 -7.99 21.75
CA MET A 545 -4.74 -6.89 22.62
C MET A 545 -3.26 -6.57 22.48
N GLU A 546 -2.39 -7.59 22.39
CA GLU A 546 -0.96 -7.41 22.12
C GLU A 546 -0.70 -6.69 20.80
N ILE A 547 -1.42 -7.10 19.74
CA ILE A 547 -1.34 -6.49 18.40
C ILE A 547 -1.80 -5.02 18.42
N LEU A 548 -2.81 -4.68 19.22
CA LEU A 548 -3.33 -3.32 19.35
C LEU A 548 -2.42 -2.44 20.21
N MET A 549 -1.86 -2.97 21.29
CA MET A 549 -0.93 -2.25 22.18
C MET A 549 0.40 -1.90 21.48
N SER A 550 0.80 -2.67 20.46
CA SER A 550 2.01 -2.37 19.68
C SER A 550 1.82 -1.26 18.65
N LYS A 551 0.60 -0.75 18.46
CA LYS A 551 0.26 0.26 17.44
C LYS A 551 -0.34 1.51 18.06
N GLU A 552 -0.24 2.62 17.34
CA GLU A 552 -0.89 3.87 17.74
C GLU A 552 -2.38 3.87 17.34
N PRO A 553 -3.31 4.03 18.28
CA PRO A 553 -4.72 3.87 18.00
C PRO A 553 -5.42 5.17 17.58
N SER A 554 -6.35 5.03 16.64
CA SER A 554 -7.35 6.01 16.24
C SER A 554 -8.74 5.40 16.38
N TYR A 555 -9.76 6.20 16.71
CA TYR A 555 -11.06 5.65 17.10
C TYR A 555 -12.21 6.25 16.29
N VAL A 556 -13.11 5.37 15.85
CA VAL A 556 -14.39 5.72 15.21
C VAL A 556 -15.53 5.05 16.00
N ARG A 557 -16.46 5.85 16.52
CA ARG A 557 -17.62 5.41 17.28
C ARG A 557 -18.88 5.63 16.45
N CYS A 558 -19.51 4.55 16.00
CA CYS A 558 -20.68 4.53 15.14
C CYS A 558 -21.97 4.44 15.98
N ILE A 559 -22.96 5.28 15.66
CA ILE A 559 -24.27 5.37 16.32
C ILE A 559 -25.37 5.07 15.30
N LYS A 560 -26.32 4.24 15.71
CA LYS A 560 -27.56 3.93 14.99
C LYS A 560 -28.63 4.95 15.34
N PRO A 561 -29.22 5.72 14.41
CA PRO A 561 -30.18 6.75 14.78
C PRO A 561 -31.59 6.21 15.11
N ASN A 562 -31.98 5.04 14.60
CA ASN A 562 -33.28 4.41 14.83
C ASN A 562 -33.27 2.92 14.42
N ASP A 563 -34.16 2.11 15.00
CA ASP A 563 -34.28 0.68 14.67
C ASP A 563 -35.00 0.38 13.36
N SER A 564 -35.85 1.29 12.89
CA SER A 564 -36.64 1.14 11.67
C SER A 564 -35.80 1.30 10.38
N LYS A 565 -34.50 1.60 10.48
CA LYS A 565 -33.58 1.83 9.35
C LYS A 565 -34.06 2.94 8.40
N GLN A 566 -34.75 3.93 8.93
CA GLN A 566 -35.33 5.03 8.17
C GLN A 566 -34.39 6.24 8.18
N SER A 567 -34.21 6.89 7.03
CA SER A 567 -33.48 8.14 6.96
C SER A 567 -34.25 9.28 7.63
N GLY A 568 -33.55 10.23 8.24
CA GLY A 568 -34.13 11.43 8.87
C GLY A 568 -34.80 11.22 10.23
N ARG A 569 -35.02 9.97 10.66
CA ARG A 569 -35.56 9.64 11.99
C ARG A 569 -34.44 9.56 13.02
N PHE A 570 -34.64 10.21 14.17
CA PHE A 570 -33.69 10.26 15.28
C PHE A 570 -34.41 9.85 16.57
N ASP A 571 -34.08 8.67 17.10
CA ASP A 571 -34.64 8.13 18.34
C ASP A 571 -33.72 8.50 19.50
N GLU A 572 -34.18 9.43 20.33
CA GLU A 572 -33.39 9.95 21.44
C GLU A 572 -33.12 8.87 22.52
N VAL A 573 -34.07 7.98 22.76
CA VAL A 573 -33.94 6.94 23.79
C VAL A 573 -32.89 5.93 23.35
N LEU A 574 -32.98 5.46 22.11
CA LEU A 574 -31.99 4.53 21.55
C LEU A 574 -30.59 5.15 21.56
N ILE A 575 -30.45 6.39 21.09
CA ILE A 575 -29.14 7.07 21.04
C ILE A 575 -28.59 7.30 22.45
N ARG A 576 -29.43 7.64 23.43
CA ARG A 576 -29.01 7.79 24.84
C ARG A 576 -28.35 6.51 25.36
N HIS A 577 -28.99 5.36 25.13
CA HIS A 577 -28.39 4.06 25.46
C HIS A 577 -27.03 3.86 24.78
N GLN A 578 -26.91 4.23 23.50
CA GLN A 578 -25.64 4.11 22.76
C GLN A 578 -24.54 5.06 23.23
N VAL A 579 -24.88 6.30 23.58
CA VAL A 579 -23.94 7.27 24.13
C VAL A 579 -23.33 6.73 25.43
N LYS A 580 -24.15 6.08 26.27
CA LYS A 580 -23.73 5.44 27.51
C LYS A 580 -22.81 4.23 27.26
N TYR A 581 -23.22 3.23 26.49
CA TYR A 581 -22.38 2.04 26.31
C TYR A 581 -21.20 2.24 25.34
N LEU A 582 -21.16 3.31 24.54
CA LEU A 582 -19.93 3.65 23.81
C LEU A 582 -18.94 4.42 24.69
N GLY A 583 -19.33 4.78 25.92
CA GLY A 583 -18.53 5.55 26.87
C GLY A 583 -18.17 6.93 26.33
N LEU A 584 -19.06 7.56 25.53
CA LEU A 584 -18.76 8.83 24.86
C LEU A 584 -18.68 9.99 25.86
N MET A 585 -19.52 9.96 26.90
CA MET A 585 -19.50 10.96 27.97
C MET A 585 -18.23 10.84 28.80
N GLU A 586 -17.79 9.62 29.11
CA GLU A 586 -16.55 9.34 29.82
C GLU A 586 -15.35 9.77 28.98
N ASN A 587 -15.37 9.48 27.67
CA ASN A 587 -14.32 9.93 26.76
C ASN A 587 -14.23 11.46 26.70
N LEU A 588 -15.38 12.14 26.62
CA LEU A 588 -15.45 13.59 26.68
C LEU A 588 -14.91 14.14 28.01
N ARG A 589 -15.28 13.52 29.14
CA ARG A 589 -14.78 13.90 30.48
C ARG A 589 -13.27 13.75 30.59
N VAL A 590 -12.71 12.62 30.15
CA VAL A 590 -11.25 12.40 30.14
C VAL A 590 -10.53 13.45 29.29
N ARG A 591 -11.05 13.76 28.10
CA ARG A 591 -10.46 14.79 27.23
C ARG A 591 -10.63 16.21 27.77
N ARG A 592 -11.66 16.48 28.58
CA ARG A 592 -11.94 17.81 29.17
C ARG A 592 -11.38 18.03 30.56
N ALA A 593 -11.06 17.00 31.31
CA ALA A 593 -10.58 17.13 32.69
C ALA A 593 -9.25 17.91 32.78
N GLY A 594 -8.47 17.93 31.70
CA GLY A 594 -7.34 18.84 31.53
C GLY A 594 -7.68 20.05 30.65
N PHE A 595 -6.96 20.20 29.55
CA PHE A 595 -7.10 21.34 28.63
C PHE A 595 -7.86 20.95 27.36
N ALA A 596 -8.98 21.63 27.11
CA ALA A 596 -9.84 21.41 25.96
C ALA A 596 -9.15 21.62 24.60
N TYR A 597 -8.10 22.44 24.55
CA TYR A 597 -7.37 22.71 23.31
C TYR A 597 -5.88 22.82 23.54
N ARG A 598 -5.08 22.28 22.61
CA ARG A 598 -3.62 22.35 22.66
C ARG A 598 -2.99 22.51 21.29
N ARG A 599 -1.97 23.38 21.16
CA ARG A 599 -1.22 23.57 19.91
C ARG A 599 0.21 24.01 20.12
N ARG A 600 1.10 23.59 19.22
CA ARG A 600 2.48 24.09 19.15
C ARG A 600 2.48 25.61 18.99
N TYR A 601 3.42 26.28 19.66
CA TYR A 601 3.50 27.74 19.64
C TYR A 601 3.61 28.32 18.23
N GLU A 602 4.39 27.67 17.36
CA GLU A 602 4.55 28.09 15.96
C GLU A 602 3.21 28.16 15.21
N VAL A 603 2.44 27.07 15.22
CA VAL A 603 1.17 26.96 14.50
C VAL A 603 0.14 27.91 15.09
N PHE A 604 0.07 27.99 16.42
CA PHE A 604 -0.86 28.90 17.10
C PHE A 604 -0.54 30.37 16.76
N LEU A 605 0.73 30.76 16.88
CA LEU A 605 1.16 32.11 16.56
C LEU A 605 0.95 32.41 15.08
N GLN A 606 1.31 31.52 14.16
CA GLN A 606 1.12 31.77 12.73
C GLN A 606 -0.36 32.00 12.36
N ARG A 607 -1.28 31.27 12.99
CA ARG A 607 -2.72 31.40 12.78
C ARG A 607 -3.28 32.70 13.35
N TYR A 608 -2.90 33.04 14.58
CA TYR A 608 -3.53 34.11 15.36
C TYR A 608 -2.68 35.39 15.48
N LYS A 609 -1.44 35.42 14.97
CA LYS A 609 -0.53 36.58 15.05
C LYS A 609 -1.11 37.85 14.45
N SER A 610 -2.09 37.74 13.55
CA SER A 610 -2.79 38.90 13.05
C SER A 610 -3.41 39.62 14.23
N LEU A 611 -4.19 38.95 15.08
CA LEU A 611 -4.99 39.54 16.16
C LEU A 611 -4.27 40.56 17.05
N CYS A 612 -2.98 40.39 17.34
CA CYS A 612 -2.20 41.35 18.11
C CYS A 612 -1.29 42.20 17.20
N PRO A 613 -1.33 43.55 17.31
CA PRO A 613 -0.44 44.43 16.55
C PRO A 613 1.06 44.15 16.78
N ALA A 614 1.45 43.76 17.99
CA ALA A 614 2.85 43.48 18.34
C ALA A 614 3.39 42.17 17.72
N THR A 615 2.51 41.21 17.40
CA THR A 615 2.90 39.95 16.75
C THR A 615 2.79 39.99 15.22
N TRP A 616 2.16 41.03 14.68
CA TRP A 616 1.92 41.21 13.25
C TRP A 616 2.96 42.16 12.61
N PRO A 617 3.45 41.92 11.37
CA PRO A 617 3.18 40.78 10.49
C PRO A 617 4.10 39.58 10.72
N ASN A 618 5.28 39.80 11.28
CA ASN A 618 6.29 38.78 11.52
C ASN A 618 6.83 38.92 12.95
N TRP A 619 6.85 37.82 13.69
CA TRP A 619 7.44 37.74 15.02
C TRP A 619 8.90 37.29 14.91
N GLN A 620 9.81 37.97 15.60
CA GLN A 620 11.26 37.66 15.58
C GLN A 620 11.81 37.14 16.91
N GLY A 621 10.99 37.11 17.97
CA GLY A 621 11.39 36.58 19.28
C GLY A 621 11.18 35.07 19.43
N LYS A 622 11.36 34.54 20.64
CA LYS A 622 11.00 33.16 20.97
C LYS A 622 9.50 32.95 20.78
N LEU A 623 9.11 31.78 20.29
CA LEU A 623 7.70 31.47 19.98
C LEU A 623 6.81 31.50 21.22
N SER A 624 7.30 31.04 22.38
CA SER A 624 6.61 31.12 23.67
C SER A 624 6.21 32.55 24.04
N ASP A 625 7.12 33.49 23.81
CA ASP A 625 6.94 34.90 24.18
C ASP A 625 5.95 35.59 23.24
N GLY A 626 5.97 35.22 21.96
CA GLY A 626 5.01 35.69 20.97
C GLY A 626 3.59 35.23 21.31
N VAL A 627 3.44 33.95 21.67
CA VAL A 627 2.14 33.41 22.12
C VAL A 627 1.72 34.04 23.45
N SER A 628 2.62 34.22 24.40
CA SER A 628 2.34 34.91 25.67
C SER A 628 1.86 36.34 25.45
N THR A 629 2.50 37.08 24.55
CA THR A 629 2.13 38.47 24.19
C THR A 629 0.75 38.52 23.54
N LEU A 630 0.49 37.62 22.60
CA LEU A 630 -0.80 37.49 21.93
C LEU A 630 -1.92 37.19 22.93
N VAL A 631 -1.71 36.20 23.79
CA VAL A 631 -2.71 35.73 24.77
C VAL A 631 -3.02 36.81 25.82
N LYS A 632 -1.99 37.55 26.28
CA LYS A 632 -2.18 38.71 27.15
C LYS A 632 -2.97 39.83 26.46
N HIS A 633 -2.69 40.09 25.19
CA HIS A 633 -3.42 41.10 24.41
C HIS A 633 -4.89 40.72 24.20
N LEU A 634 -5.18 39.42 24.04
CA LEU A 634 -6.54 38.88 23.94
C LEU A 634 -7.27 38.83 25.30
N GLY A 635 -6.60 39.13 26.40
CA GLY A 635 -7.20 39.20 27.74
C GLY A 635 -7.53 37.84 28.35
N TYR A 636 -6.83 36.76 27.98
CA TYR A 636 -7.04 35.45 28.61
C TYR A 636 -6.66 35.50 30.09
N LYS A 637 -7.47 34.87 30.94
CA LYS A 637 -7.15 34.77 32.38
C LYS A 637 -6.20 33.60 32.66
N PRO A 638 -5.40 33.64 33.74
CA PRO A 638 -4.45 32.58 34.08
C PRO A 638 -5.07 31.20 34.30
N GLU A 639 -6.34 31.12 34.72
CA GLU A 639 -7.08 29.86 34.82
C GLU A 639 -7.51 29.27 33.46
N GLU A 640 -7.54 30.10 32.41
CA GLU A 640 -8.04 29.70 31.09
C GLU A 640 -6.97 29.06 30.21
N TYR A 641 -5.69 29.20 30.55
CA TYR A 641 -4.60 28.62 29.77
C TYR A 641 -3.37 28.26 30.61
N LYS A 642 -2.54 27.34 30.08
CA LYS A 642 -1.19 27.06 30.54
C LYS A 642 -0.22 27.06 29.37
N MET A 643 1.01 27.48 29.65
CA MET A 643 2.12 27.46 28.70
C MET A 643 2.96 26.22 29.01
N GLY A 644 2.99 25.26 28.10
CA GLY A 644 3.89 24.11 28.18
C GLY A 644 5.29 24.43 27.68
N ARG A 645 6.13 23.42 27.50
CA ARG A 645 7.48 23.60 26.94
C ARG A 645 7.46 23.99 25.47
N SER A 646 6.54 23.42 24.68
CA SER A 646 6.46 23.61 23.23
C SER A 646 5.05 23.99 22.72
N LYS A 647 4.03 23.82 23.55
CA LYS A 647 2.62 24.03 23.21
C LYS A 647 1.90 24.98 24.17
N ILE A 648 0.91 25.70 23.66
CA ILE A 648 -0.13 26.35 24.47
C ILE A 648 -1.27 25.39 24.74
N PHE A 649 -1.81 25.44 25.95
CA PHE A 649 -2.94 24.65 26.42
C PHE A 649 -4.05 25.58 26.90
N ILE A 650 -5.26 25.46 26.37
CA ILE A 650 -6.41 26.30 26.70
C ILE A 650 -7.47 25.41 27.38
N ARG A 651 -7.92 25.82 28.58
CA ARG A 651 -8.81 25.04 29.45
C ARG A 651 -10.27 25.14 29.00
N PHE A 652 -10.74 26.34 28.67
CA PHE A 652 -12.15 26.57 28.35
C PHE A 652 -12.39 26.79 26.85
N PRO A 653 -13.36 26.10 26.24
CA PRO A 653 -13.77 26.32 24.85
C PRO A 653 -14.17 27.75 24.53
N LYS A 654 -14.86 28.43 25.46
CA LYS A 654 -15.27 29.85 25.33
C LYS A 654 -14.10 30.76 24.95
N THR A 655 -12.93 30.52 25.52
CA THR A 655 -11.72 31.32 25.33
C THR A 655 -11.17 31.11 23.91
N LEU A 656 -11.21 29.87 23.42
CA LEU A 656 -10.84 29.57 22.03
C LEU A 656 -11.85 30.17 21.04
N PHE A 657 -13.15 30.06 21.32
CA PHE A 657 -14.20 30.60 20.46
C PHE A 657 -14.11 32.11 20.32
N ALA A 658 -13.88 32.83 21.42
CA ALA A 658 -13.66 34.28 21.38
C ALA A 658 -12.49 34.66 20.45
N THR A 659 -11.42 33.86 20.45
CA THR A 659 -10.24 34.08 19.60
C THR A 659 -10.49 33.77 18.13
N GLU A 660 -11.24 32.72 17.82
CA GLU A 660 -11.65 32.43 16.44
C GLU A 660 -12.62 33.50 15.90
N ASP A 661 -13.54 34.00 16.73
CA ASP A 661 -14.49 35.05 16.32
C ASP A 661 -13.76 36.38 16.08
N ALA A 662 -12.74 36.70 16.90
CA ALA A 662 -11.84 37.82 16.66
C ALA A 662 -11.07 37.64 15.33
N LEU A 663 -10.62 36.42 15.02
CA LEU A 663 -9.88 36.12 13.78
C LEU A 663 -10.77 36.27 12.55
N GLU A 664 -12.00 35.78 12.61
CA GLU A 664 -12.97 35.87 11.52
C GLU A 664 -13.32 37.33 11.21
N THR A 665 -13.48 38.15 12.26
CA THR A 665 -13.67 39.60 12.12
C THR A 665 -12.48 40.25 11.41
N ARG A 666 -11.26 39.85 11.80
CA ARG A 666 -10.02 40.40 11.22
C ARG A 666 -9.73 39.92 9.79
N LYS A 667 -10.19 38.72 9.38
CA LYS A 667 -10.00 38.20 8.02
C LYS A 667 -10.52 39.15 6.94
N HIS A 668 -11.63 39.84 7.20
CA HIS A 668 -12.19 40.84 6.28
C HIS A 668 -11.23 42.02 6.06
N GLY A 669 -10.43 42.41 7.05
CA GLY A 669 -9.38 43.42 6.92
C GLY A 669 -8.08 42.91 6.27
N LEU A 670 -7.87 41.59 6.19
CA LEU A 670 -6.68 40.96 5.59
C LEU A 670 -6.79 40.76 4.06
N VAL A 671 -7.90 41.15 3.44
CA VAL A 671 -8.15 41.09 1.98
C VAL A 671 -7.01 41.73 1.17
N LEU A 672 -6.33 42.74 1.73
CA LEU A 672 -5.17 43.39 1.11
C LEU A 672 -3.99 42.43 0.82
N LEU A 673 -3.81 41.37 1.60
CA LEU A 673 -2.76 40.36 1.39
C LEU A 673 -3.13 39.36 0.30
N PHE A 674 -4.42 38.99 0.21
CA PHE A 674 -4.92 38.16 -0.89
C PHE A 674 -4.69 38.85 -2.24
N LEU A 675 -4.87 40.18 -2.32
CA LEU A 675 -4.56 40.94 -3.53
C LEU A 675 -3.07 40.84 -3.94
N LYS A 676 -2.15 40.84 -2.97
CA LYS A 676 -0.71 40.65 -3.24
C LYS A 676 -0.39 39.22 -3.72
N ALA A 677 -1.04 38.21 -3.15
CA ALA A 677 -0.90 36.83 -3.60
C ALA A 677 -1.46 36.61 -5.01
N ILE A 678 -2.61 37.20 -5.33
CA ILE A 678 -3.22 37.21 -6.67
C ILE A 678 -2.26 37.87 -7.67
N ALA A 679 -1.61 39.00 -7.30
CA ALA A 679 -0.64 39.67 -8.15
C ALA A 679 0.58 38.78 -8.48
N ILE A 680 1.14 38.09 -7.49
CA ILE A 680 2.26 37.16 -7.69
C ILE A 680 1.83 35.97 -8.57
N GLN A 681 0.66 35.39 -8.29
CA GLN A 681 0.13 34.27 -9.09
C GLN A 681 -0.15 34.68 -10.54
N ALA A 682 -0.70 35.88 -10.77
CA ALA A 682 -0.94 36.42 -12.10
C ALA A 682 0.39 36.63 -12.85
N TRP A 683 1.40 37.20 -12.18
CA TRP A 683 2.72 37.39 -12.78
C TRP A 683 3.37 36.05 -13.16
N TRP A 684 3.35 35.06 -12.27
CA TRP A 684 3.92 33.73 -12.54
C TRP A 684 3.18 32.98 -13.64
N ARG A 685 1.84 33.00 -13.64
CA ARG A 685 1.02 32.44 -14.74
C ARG A 685 1.35 33.13 -16.07
N GLY A 686 1.57 34.44 -16.06
CA GLY A 686 2.04 35.21 -17.21
C GLY A 686 3.42 34.76 -17.70
N VAL A 687 4.38 34.53 -16.81
CA VAL A 687 5.72 34.01 -17.16
C VAL A 687 5.62 32.61 -17.79
N LEU A 688 4.83 31.70 -17.20
CA LEU A 688 4.62 30.35 -17.75
C LEU A 688 3.95 30.39 -19.13
N ALA A 689 2.93 31.23 -19.31
CA ALA A 689 2.25 31.41 -20.59
C ALA A 689 3.20 31.95 -21.68
N ARG A 690 4.02 32.96 -21.36
CA ARG A 690 5.05 33.51 -22.27
C ARG A 690 6.09 32.45 -22.66
N ARG A 691 6.56 31.63 -21.71
CA ARG A 691 7.48 30.51 -21.98
C ARG A 691 6.85 29.46 -22.90
N ARG A 692 5.58 29.09 -22.68
CA ARG A 692 4.84 28.16 -23.55
C ARG A 692 4.61 28.74 -24.95
N ALA A 693 4.29 30.02 -25.05
CA ALA A 693 4.11 30.71 -26.33
C ALA A 693 5.42 30.76 -27.13
N LYS A 694 6.55 31.10 -26.48
CA LYS A 694 7.88 31.09 -27.11
C LYS A 694 8.24 29.69 -27.64
N ARG A 695 8.01 28.63 -26.86
CA ARG A 695 8.22 27.25 -27.29
C ARG A 695 7.35 26.86 -28.49
N ARG A 696 6.05 27.18 -28.45
CA ARG A 696 5.13 26.93 -29.59
C ARG A 696 5.56 27.67 -30.85
N ARG A 697 6.00 28.92 -30.72
CA ARG A 697 6.50 29.73 -31.84
C ARG A 697 7.78 29.14 -32.45
N GLN A 698 8.75 28.77 -31.62
CA GLN A 698 9.96 28.09 -32.06
C GLN A 698 9.65 26.79 -32.80
N ALA A 699 8.75 25.96 -32.27
CA ALA A 699 8.33 24.72 -32.94
C ALA A 699 7.67 25.00 -34.31
N ALA A 700 6.75 25.97 -34.37
CA ALA A 700 6.10 26.36 -35.62
C ALA A 700 7.10 26.91 -36.66
N ASP A 701 8.07 27.71 -36.23
CA ASP A 701 9.11 28.25 -37.12
C ASP A 701 10.03 27.15 -37.63
N THR A 702 10.40 26.17 -36.81
CA THR A 702 11.19 24.99 -37.24
C THR A 702 10.44 24.17 -38.28
N ILE A 703 9.15 23.88 -38.04
CA ILE A 703 8.30 23.14 -38.99
C ILE A 703 8.17 23.93 -40.30
N ARG A 704 7.94 25.25 -40.21
CA ARG A 704 7.83 26.12 -41.39
C ARG A 704 9.13 26.14 -42.20
N ARG A 705 10.30 26.22 -41.54
CA ARG A 705 11.61 26.14 -42.21
C ARG A 705 11.79 24.81 -42.93
N PHE A 706 11.43 23.70 -42.28
CA PHE A 706 11.51 22.38 -42.88
C PHE A 706 10.61 22.25 -44.13
N ILE A 707 9.35 22.70 -44.05
CA ILE A 707 8.41 22.68 -45.18
C ILE A 707 8.90 23.57 -46.33
N LYS A 708 9.35 24.80 -46.04
CA LYS A 708 9.90 25.70 -47.06
C LYS A 708 11.14 25.10 -47.74
N GLY A 709 12.02 24.47 -46.98
CA GLY A 709 13.18 23.78 -47.52
C GLY A 709 12.81 22.57 -48.38
N PHE A 710 11.78 21.80 -47.99
CA PHE A 710 11.25 20.70 -48.79
C PHE A 710 10.65 21.17 -50.13
N ILE A 711 9.92 22.30 -50.13
CA ILE A 711 9.37 22.90 -51.36
C ILE A 711 10.50 23.33 -52.30
N ASN A 712 11.55 23.97 -51.77
CA ASN A 712 12.69 24.48 -52.54
C ASN A 712 13.84 23.46 -52.72
N ARG A 713 13.57 22.16 -52.55
CA ARG A 713 14.60 21.09 -52.55
C ARG A 713 15.38 20.93 -53.86
N HIS A 714 14.81 21.37 -54.98
CA HIS A 714 15.39 21.23 -56.32
C HIS A 714 16.03 22.53 -56.84
N LYS A 715 16.03 23.58 -56.02
CA LYS A 715 16.70 24.86 -56.35
C LYS A 715 18.13 24.84 -55.82
N GLU A 716 18.98 25.71 -56.36
CA GLU A 716 20.32 25.95 -55.81
C GLU A 716 20.27 26.35 -54.33
N ARG A 717 21.37 26.14 -53.60
CA ARG A 717 21.44 26.37 -52.15
C ARG A 717 21.10 27.84 -51.85
N CYS A 718 19.98 28.06 -51.16
CA CYS A 718 19.46 29.34 -50.73
C CYS A 718 19.16 29.29 -49.22
N PRO A 719 19.03 30.43 -48.52
CA PRO A 719 18.78 30.47 -47.08
C PRO A 719 17.54 29.67 -46.65
N GLU A 720 16.55 29.52 -47.53
CA GLU A 720 15.32 28.77 -47.27
C GLU A 720 15.46 27.25 -47.39
N ASN A 721 16.43 26.73 -48.16
CA ASN A 721 16.64 25.29 -48.35
C ASN A 721 17.90 24.74 -47.67
N GLU A 722 18.79 25.60 -47.20
CA GLU A 722 20.05 25.26 -46.53
C GLU A 722 19.86 24.23 -45.41
N TYR A 723 18.99 24.54 -44.44
CA TYR A 723 18.73 23.65 -43.29
C TYR A 723 18.20 22.28 -43.73
N PHE A 724 17.34 22.24 -44.74
CA PHE A 724 16.75 21.00 -45.24
C PHE A 724 17.79 20.17 -45.99
N LEU A 725 18.62 20.80 -46.85
CA LEU A 725 19.67 20.11 -47.58
C LEU A 725 20.74 19.53 -46.64
N ASP A 726 21.15 20.30 -45.62
CA ASP A 726 22.11 19.82 -44.62
C ASP A 726 21.53 18.69 -43.76
N TYR A 727 20.23 18.77 -43.41
CA TYR A 727 19.51 17.67 -42.76
C TYR A 727 19.44 16.42 -43.64
N VAL A 728 19.10 16.55 -44.92
CA VAL A 728 19.03 15.41 -45.87
C VAL A 728 20.41 14.76 -46.04
N ARG A 729 21.47 15.57 -46.13
CA ARG A 729 22.87 15.09 -46.18
C ARG A 729 23.24 14.30 -44.94
N TYR A 730 23.04 14.90 -43.78
CA TYR A 730 23.34 14.24 -42.51
C TYR A 730 22.52 12.96 -42.31
N SER A 731 21.22 13.01 -42.60
CA SER A 731 20.31 11.87 -42.48
C SER A 731 20.69 10.74 -43.42
N PHE A 732 21.04 11.05 -44.67
CA PHE A 732 21.48 10.03 -45.63
C PHE A 732 22.78 9.37 -45.18
N LEU A 733 23.80 10.15 -44.78
CA LEU A 733 25.07 9.60 -44.29
C LEU A 733 24.89 8.75 -43.02
N THR A 734 24.02 9.18 -42.11
CA THR A 734 23.70 8.43 -40.89
C THR A 734 22.93 7.14 -41.20
N ASN A 735 22.00 7.17 -42.15
CA ASN A 735 21.29 5.98 -42.61
C ASN A 735 22.24 5.02 -43.34
N LEU A 736 23.10 5.56 -44.20
CA LEU A 736 24.12 4.80 -44.90
C LEU A 736 24.98 4.04 -43.91
N ARG A 737 25.55 4.72 -42.91
CA ARG A 737 26.34 4.11 -41.84
C ARG A 737 25.65 2.91 -41.16
N LYS A 738 24.33 2.98 -40.94
CA LYS A 738 23.59 1.90 -40.26
C LYS A 738 23.34 0.70 -41.18
N ASN A 739 23.28 0.92 -42.49
CA ASN A 739 22.85 -0.06 -43.49
C ASN A 739 23.92 -0.36 -44.54
N LEU A 740 25.18 -0.40 -44.11
CA LEU A 740 26.29 -0.82 -44.98
C LEU A 740 26.27 -2.34 -45.21
N PRO A 741 26.77 -2.81 -46.36
CA PRO A 741 26.88 -4.23 -46.65
C PRO A 741 27.62 -4.98 -45.55
N LYS A 742 27.12 -6.17 -45.17
CA LYS A 742 27.74 -6.94 -44.08
C LYS A 742 28.89 -7.83 -44.54
N ASN A 743 28.93 -8.20 -45.82
CA ASN A 743 29.98 -9.01 -46.42
C ASN A 743 30.18 -8.63 -47.91
N VAL A 744 31.20 -9.19 -48.56
CA VAL A 744 31.57 -8.86 -49.94
C VAL A 744 30.51 -9.29 -50.98
N LEU A 745 29.68 -10.28 -50.66
CA LEU A 745 28.62 -10.77 -51.55
C LEU A 745 27.33 -9.96 -51.43
N ASP A 746 27.18 -9.22 -50.34
CA ASP A 746 26.05 -8.35 -50.08
C ASP A 746 26.12 -7.09 -50.96
N LYS A 747 25.20 -7.00 -51.92
CA LYS A 747 25.11 -5.86 -52.86
C LYS A 747 24.16 -4.78 -52.38
N SER A 748 23.54 -4.92 -51.21
CA SER A 748 22.57 -3.96 -50.69
C SER A 748 23.24 -2.60 -50.45
N TRP A 749 22.62 -1.54 -50.97
CA TRP A 749 23.11 -0.17 -50.79
C TRP A 749 21.92 0.79 -50.70
N PRO A 750 21.84 1.66 -49.69
CA PRO A 750 20.75 2.62 -49.56
C PRO A 750 20.64 3.55 -50.77
N THR A 751 19.41 3.78 -51.24
CA THR A 751 19.14 4.69 -52.35
C THR A 751 19.48 6.13 -51.96
N PRO A 752 20.37 6.83 -52.70
CA PRO A 752 20.73 8.21 -52.38
C PRO A 752 19.64 9.21 -52.78
N PRO A 753 19.49 10.32 -52.03
CA PRO A 753 18.82 11.51 -52.53
C PRO A 753 19.51 12.05 -53.79
N ALA A 754 18.77 12.65 -54.71
CA ALA A 754 19.29 13.13 -55.99
C ALA A 754 20.54 14.04 -55.88
N ALA A 755 20.61 14.85 -54.82
CA ALA A 755 21.74 15.75 -54.56
C ALA A 755 23.03 15.03 -54.08
N LEU A 756 22.98 13.72 -53.81
CA LEU A 756 24.07 12.94 -53.21
C LEU A 756 24.39 11.66 -54.00
N THR A 757 23.88 11.53 -55.22
CA THR A 757 24.09 10.35 -56.07
C THR A 757 25.58 10.08 -56.31
N GLU A 758 26.32 11.10 -56.75
CA GLU A 758 27.76 11.01 -57.01
C GLU A 758 28.55 10.63 -55.75
N ALA A 759 28.28 11.30 -54.63
CA ALA A 759 28.92 11.00 -53.35
C ALA A 759 28.62 9.57 -52.87
N SER A 760 27.38 9.10 -53.05
CA SER A 760 26.97 7.74 -52.69
C SER A 760 27.70 6.67 -53.52
N GLU A 761 27.90 6.92 -54.81
CA GLU A 761 28.65 6.02 -55.69
C GLU A 761 30.13 5.92 -55.29
N LEU A 762 30.76 7.05 -54.98
CA LEU A 762 32.14 7.08 -54.50
C LEU A 762 32.28 6.33 -53.17
N LEU A 763 31.37 6.57 -52.22
CA LEU A 763 31.36 5.87 -50.93
C LEU A 763 31.11 4.37 -51.09
N ARG A 764 30.25 3.96 -52.04
CA ARG A 764 30.01 2.54 -52.35
C ARG A 764 31.28 1.86 -52.84
N LYS A 765 31.99 2.49 -53.78
CA LYS A 765 33.26 1.98 -54.31
C LYS A 765 34.30 1.83 -53.20
N MET A 766 34.49 2.86 -52.38
CA MET A 766 35.43 2.83 -51.26
C MET A 766 35.08 1.75 -50.22
N CYS A 767 33.81 1.64 -49.85
CA CYS A 767 33.34 0.63 -48.90
C CYS A 767 33.61 -0.79 -49.42
N MET A 768 33.29 -1.06 -50.69
CA MET A 768 33.50 -2.38 -51.28
C MET A 768 35.00 -2.74 -51.35
N GLN A 769 35.85 -1.81 -51.77
CA GLN A 769 37.30 -2.02 -51.80
C GLN A 769 37.87 -2.35 -50.41
N ASN A 770 37.46 -1.60 -49.38
CA ASN A 770 37.91 -1.84 -48.01
C ASN A 770 37.41 -3.18 -47.45
N MET A 771 36.18 -3.59 -47.77
CA MET A 771 35.65 -4.90 -47.38
C MET A 771 36.40 -6.05 -48.06
N VAL A 772 36.66 -5.94 -49.37
CA VAL A 772 37.44 -6.96 -50.11
C VAL A 772 38.82 -7.09 -49.50
N TRP A 773 39.49 -5.96 -49.24
CA TRP A 773 40.81 -5.95 -48.61
C TRP A 773 40.81 -6.58 -47.22
N SER A 774 39.81 -6.25 -46.40
CA SER A 774 39.63 -6.81 -45.06
C SER A 774 39.32 -8.31 -45.09
N TYR A 775 38.53 -8.77 -46.07
CA TYR A 775 38.26 -10.20 -46.29
C TYR A 775 39.55 -10.94 -46.66
N CYS A 776 40.30 -10.45 -47.66
CA CYS A 776 41.58 -11.04 -48.08
C CYS A 776 42.63 -11.12 -46.95
N LYS A 777 42.60 -10.18 -46.00
CA LYS A 777 43.45 -10.21 -44.80
C LYS A 777 43.03 -11.25 -43.76
N LYS A 778 41.73 -11.56 -43.65
CA LYS A 778 41.19 -12.51 -42.65
C LYS A 778 41.27 -13.98 -43.08
N ILE A 779 41.50 -14.28 -44.36
CA ILE A 779 41.67 -15.66 -44.83
C ILE A 779 42.97 -16.25 -44.24
N SER A 780 42.87 -17.43 -43.62
CA SER A 780 44.01 -18.13 -43.01
C SER A 780 45.05 -18.59 -44.06
N PRO A 781 46.33 -18.76 -43.67
CA PRO A 781 47.38 -19.22 -44.59
C PRO A 781 47.09 -20.58 -45.20
N GLU A 782 46.52 -21.50 -44.41
CA GLU A 782 46.13 -22.85 -44.83
C GLU A 782 45.04 -22.81 -45.89
N TRP A 783 44.00 -21.99 -45.69
CA TRP A 783 42.93 -21.79 -46.66
C TRP A 783 43.44 -21.12 -47.95
N LYS A 784 44.42 -20.20 -47.85
CA LYS A 784 45.10 -19.63 -49.02
C LYS A 784 45.89 -20.69 -49.80
N HIS A 785 46.48 -21.67 -49.13
CA HIS A 785 47.18 -22.78 -49.80
C HIS A 785 46.21 -23.74 -50.47
N GLN A 786 45.12 -24.10 -49.79
CA GLN A 786 44.08 -24.97 -50.34
C GLN A 786 43.38 -24.32 -51.56
N GLN A 787 43.06 -23.03 -51.48
CA GLN A 787 42.51 -22.27 -52.60
C GLN A 787 43.54 -22.06 -53.72
N LYS A 788 44.84 -21.96 -53.42
CA LYS A 788 45.90 -21.96 -54.44
C LYS A 788 46.03 -23.31 -55.14
N MET A 789 45.86 -24.43 -54.44
CA MET A 789 45.85 -25.77 -55.03
C MET A 789 44.63 -25.94 -55.95
N ILE A 790 43.45 -25.58 -55.46
CA ILE A 790 42.19 -25.60 -56.24
C ILE A 790 42.27 -24.64 -57.43
N ALA A 791 42.77 -23.41 -57.25
CA ALA A 791 43.00 -22.48 -58.36
C ALA A 791 44.07 -23.02 -59.32
N SER A 792 45.13 -23.67 -58.83
CA SER A 792 46.14 -24.30 -59.69
C SER A 792 45.58 -25.47 -60.50
N GLU A 793 44.59 -26.21 -59.98
CA GLU A 793 43.86 -27.22 -60.76
C GLU A 793 42.89 -26.59 -61.76
N ILE A 794 42.12 -25.57 -61.34
CA ILE A 794 41.16 -24.86 -62.20
C ILE A 794 41.85 -24.09 -63.34
N PHE A 795 43.05 -23.55 -63.09
CA PHE A 795 43.84 -22.76 -64.05
C PHE A 795 45.04 -23.54 -64.63
N LYS A 796 45.09 -24.86 -64.44
CA LYS A 796 46.01 -25.74 -65.16
C LYS A 796 45.71 -25.60 -66.66
N ASP A 797 46.74 -25.29 -67.45
CA ASP A 797 46.70 -25.07 -68.90
C ASP A 797 45.95 -23.81 -69.42
N LYS A 798 45.73 -22.78 -68.57
CA LYS A 798 45.20 -21.46 -68.98
C LYS A 798 46.10 -20.30 -68.55
N LYS A 799 47.37 -20.32 -68.98
CA LYS A 799 48.50 -19.61 -68.35
C LYS A 799 49.02 -18.36 -69.09
N ASP A 800 48.23 -17.69 -69.91
CA ASP A 800 48.73 -16.58 -70.75
C ASP A 800 48.77 -15.19 -70.09
N ASN A 801 48.22 -14.98 -68.87
CA ASN A 801 48.10 -13.62 -68.30
C ASN A 801 48.76 -13.40 -66.91
N TYR A 802 49.72 -14.22 -66.50
CA TYR A 802 50.35 -14.14 -65.17
C TYR A 802 51.57 -13.20 -64.94
N PRO A 803 52.30 -12.62 -65.93
CA PRO A 803 53.53 -11.87 -65.60
C PRO A 803 53.33 -10.43 -65.08
N GLN A 804 52.12 -9.87 -65.10
CA GLN A 804 51.89 -8.49 -64.62
C GLN A 804 51.44 -8.39 -63.16
N SER A 805 51.32 -9.51 -62.44
CA SER A 805 50.92 -9.48 -61.03
C SER A 805 51.80 -10.38 -60.16
N VAL A 806 52.57 -9.69 -59.31
CA VAL A 806 53.31 -10.17 -58.13
C VAL A 806 54.76 -10.60 -58.43
N PRO A 807 55.74 -9.70 -58.15
CA PRO A 807 56.23 -9.62 -56.79
C PRO A 807 56.51 -8.18 -56.31
N LYS A 808 55.75 -7.68 -55.33
CA LYS A 808 56.28 -6.78 -54.31
C LYS A 808 55.73 -7.18 -52.95
N LEU A 809 56.63 -7.63 -52.08
CA LEU A 809 56.39 -7.89 -50.67
C LEU A 809 55.93 -6.59 -49.99
N PHE A 810 54.90 -6.66 -49.15
CA PHE A 810 54.44 -5.55 -48.33
C PHE A 810 55.48 -5.23 -47.25
N LEU A 811 56.33 -4.22 -47.49
CA LEU A 811 57.13 -3.56 -46.46
C LEU A 811 56.27 -2.48 -45.78
N ASN A 812 56.22 -2.51 -44.46
CA ASN A 812 55.38 -1.65 -43.62
C ASN A 812 55.75 -0.16 -43.74
N THR A 813 54.74 0.66 -44.01
CA THR A 813 54.68 2.11 -43.88
C THR A 813 55.16 2.60 -42.50
N ARG A 814 56.22 3.43 -42.46
CA ARG A 814 56.72 4.08 -41.24
C ARG A 814 56.36 5.57 -41.23
N LEU A 815 55.15 5.93 -40.81
CA LEU A 815 54.85 7.33 -40.45
C LEU A 815 55.57 7.69 -39.15
N SER A 816 56.35 8.77 -39.15
CA SER A 816 56.90 9.40 -37.93
C SER A 816 56.35 10.81 -37.77
N ILE A 817 56.23 11.29 -36.53
CA ILE A 817 55.60 12.58 -36.21
C ILE A 817 56.55 13.41 -35.35
N SER A 818 56.75 14.67 -35.73
CA SER A 818 57.55 15.62 -34.96
C SER A 818 56.70 16.83 -34.56
N VAL A 819 56.78 17.25 -33.30
CA VAL A 819 56.02 18.39 -32.76
C VAL A 819 56.94 19.34 -31.99
N SER A 820 56.59 20.63 -32.02
CA SER A 820 57.28 21.67 -31.24
C SER A 820 56.97 21.51 -29.74
N SER A 821 57.87 22.04 -28.91
CA SER A 821 57.68 22.14 -27.45
C SER A 821 57.00 23.45 -27.01
N LEU A 822 56.70 24.35 -27.95
CA LEU A 822 56.00 25.61 -27.71
C LEU A 822 54.49 25.48 -27.96
N SER A 823 53.69 26.42 -27.45
CA SER A 823 52.24 26.45 -27.69
C SER A 823 51.87 27.09 -29.04
N ASP A 824 52.54 26.66 -30.11
CA ASP A 824 52.38 27.18 -31.48
C ASP A 824 51.33 26.40 -32.31
N GLY A 825 50.94 25.22 -31.84
CA GLY A 825 49.97 24.34 -32.50
C GLY A 825 50.52 23.64 -33.76
N LEU A 826 51.83 23.70 -34.02
CA LEU A 826 52.46 23.20 -35.24
C LEU A 826 53.06 21.79 -35.06
N PHE A 827 52.83 20.90 -36.03
CA PHE A 827 53.43 19.57 -36.08
C PHE A 827 53.69 19.11 -37.53
N VAL A 828 54.62 18.19 -37.69
CA VAL A 828 55.04 17.63 -38.97
C VAL A 828 54.77 16.13 -39.01
N LEU A 829 54.15 15.68 -40.10
CA LEU A 829 54.00 14.28 -40.43
C LEU A 829 55.06 13.90 -41.47
N HIS A 830 55.97 13.02 -41.07
CA HIS A 830 56.99 12.49 -41.96
C HIS A 830 56.43 11.30 -42.74
N VAL A 831 56.45 11.42 -44.06
CA VAL A 831 55.87 10.44 -44.97
C VAL A 831 57.01 9.79 -45.77
N PRO A 832 57.38 8.53 -45.50
CA PRO A 832 58.39 7.86 -46.32
C PRO A 832 57.81 7.58 -47.71
N SER A 833 58.48 8.07 -48.75
CA SER A 833 58.16 7.79 -50.15
C SER A 833 59.34 7.12 -50.83
N ASP A 834 59.10 5.99 -51.50
CA ASP A 834 60.09 5.30 -52.36
C ASP A 834 60.11 5.87 -53.80
N ASP A 835 59.33 6.93 -54.07
CA ASP A 835 59.14 7.48 -55.41
C ASP A 835 59.39 9.00 -55.43
N ASN A 836 60.39 9.44 -56.21
CA ASN A 836 60.89 10.84 -56.26
C ASN A 836 59.89 11.86 -56.85
N LYS A 837 58.67 11.43 -57.16
CA LYS A 837 57.61 12.25 -57.77
C LYS A 837 56.40 12.52 -56.88
N GLN A 838 56.37 12.06 -55.63
CA GLN A 838 55.28 12.38 -54.68
C GLN A 838 55.65 13.46 -53.65
N LYS A 839 54.61 14.09 -53.08
CA LYS A 839 54.69 15.22 -52.13
C LYS A 839 55.42 14.77 -50.85
N GLY A 840 56.34 15.59 -50.36
CA GLY A 840 57.13 15.34 -49.15
C GLY A 840 56.32 15.42 -47.85
N ASP A 841 57.02 15.63 -46.74
CA ASP A 841 56.46 15.78 -45.40
C ASP A 841 55.41 16.89 -45.33
N VAL A 842 54.43 16.69 -44.44
CA VAL A 842 53.27 17.58 -44.31
C VAL A 842 53.37 18.34 -42.99
N VAL A 843 53.46 19.67 -43.10
CA VAL A 843 53.42 20.59 -41.96
C VAL A 843 51.98 21.04 -41.73
N LEU A 844 51.47 20.87 -40.51
CA LEU A 844 50.09 21.14 -40.14
C LEU A 844 50.02 21.99 -38.87
N GLN A 845 48.98 22.80 -38.75
CA GLN A 845 48.68 23.60 -37.55
C GLN A 845 47.30 23.25 -37.01
N SER A 846 47.18 23.08 -35.69
CA SER A 846 45.94 22.76 -34.99
C SER A 846 45.89 23.46 -33.63
N GLU A 847 44.75 24.08 -33.32
CA GLU A 847 44.47 24.68 -31.99
C GLU A 847 44.39 23.61 -30.88
N HIS A 848 44.14 22.36 -31.25
CA HIS A 848 43.99 21.20 -30.36
C HIS A 848 45.03 20.13 -30.70
N VAL A 849 46.31 20.53 -30.73
CA VAL A 849 47.41 19.68 -31.22
C VAL A 849 47.56 18.38 -30.43
N ILE A 850 47.39 18.41 -29.10
CA ILE A 850 47.52 17.22 -28.24
C ILE A 850 46.43 16.19 -28.56
N GLU A 851 45.17 16.59 -28.67
CA GLU A 851 44.07 15.67 -28.99
C GLU A 851 44.17 15.15 -30.43
N THR A 852 44.63 15.99 -31.35
CA THR A 852 44.82 15.64 -32.76
C THR A 852 45.93 14.60 -32.91
N LEU A 853 47.10 14.84 -32.32
CA LEU A 853 48.23 13.91 -32.35
C LEU A 853 47.93 12.60 -31.64
N THR A 854 47.24 12.65 -30.49
CA THR A 854 46.84 11.44 -29.76
C THR A 854 45.91 10.58 -30.61
N LYS A 855 44.93 11.17 -31.28
CA LYS A 855 44.02 10.43 -32.18
C LYS A 855 44.76 9.85 -33.39
N ILE A 856 45.63 10.62 -34.04
CA ILE A 856 46.42 10.16 -35.19
C ILE A 856 47.32 8.98 -34.78
N ALA A 857 48.03 9.09 -33.65
CA ALA A 857 48.95 8.06 -33.18
C ALA A 857 48.25 6.78 -32.72
N ILE A 858 47.04 6.89 -32.15
CA ILE A 858 46.18 5.74 -31.84
C ILE A 858 45.66 5.10 -33.13
N CYS A 859 45.19 5.88 -34.10
CA CYS A 859 44.70 5.36 -35.38
C CYS A 859 45.79 4.65 -36.20
N ALA A 860 47.04 5.13 -36.12
CA ALA A 860 48.19 4.52 -36.78
C ALA A 860 48.82 3.35 -36.00
N ASP A 861 48.40 3.12 -34.74
CA ASP A 861 48.99 2.17 -33.79
C ASP A 861 50.50 2.41 -33.56
N LYS A 862 50.88 3.70 -33.44
CA LYS A 862 52.27 4.18 -33.33
C LYS A 862 52.45 5.24 -32.24
N ILE A 863 51.86 5.03 -31.07
CA ILE A 863 51.87 5.95 -29.91
C ILE A 863 53.30 6.30 -29.45
N ASN A 864 54.27 5.41 -29.67
CA ASN A 864 55.67 5.60 -29.26
C ASN A 864 56.53 6.39 -30.28
N ASN A 865 55.97 6.81 -31.43
CA ASN A 865 56.73 7.43 -32.53
C ASN A 865 56.49 8.95 -32.67
N ILE A 866 56.10 9.62 -31.58
CA ILE A 866 55.97 11.08 -31.52
C ILE A 866 57.26 11.66 -30.93
N ASN A 867 57.98 12.46 -31.72
CA ASN A 867 59.18 13.16 -31.32
C ASN A 867 58.84 14.62 -30.95
N ILE A 868 59.31 15.09 -29.79
CA ILE A 868 59.13 16.47 -29.35
C ILE A 868 60.48 17.18 -29.49
N SER A 869 60.54 18.21 -30.32
CA SER A 869 61.77 18.97 -30.59
C SER A 869 61.80 20.29 -29.82
N GLN A 870 62.93 20.56 -29.15
CA GLN A 870 63.23 21.82 -28.46
C GLN A 870 64.24 22.62 -29.29
N GLY A 871 63.75 23.42 -30.23
CA GLY A 871 64.60 24.30 -31.04
C GLY A 871 64.24 24.30 -32.51
N SER A 872 64.37 23.18 -33.21
CA SER A 872 64.03 23.12 -34.63
C SER A 872 63.51 21.75 -35.10
N ILE A 873 62.73 21.76 -36.17
CA ILE A 873 62.23 20.55 -36.85
C ILE A 873 62.65 20.61 -38.31
N GLN A 874 63.31 19.54 -38.78
CA GLN A 874 63.65 19.35 -40.18
C GLN A 874 62.55 18.54 -40.86
N PHE A 875 62.22 18.89 -42.11
CA PHE A 875 61.20 18.20 -42.89
C PHE A 875 61.52 18.24 -44.38
N ILE A 876 61.03 17.27 -45.15
CA ILE A 876 61.29 17.17 -46.59
C ILE A 876 60.16 17.80 -47.38
N VAL A 877 60.47 18.74 -48.27
CA VAL A 877 59.52 19.32 -49.23
C VAL A 877 59.62 18.56 -50.56
N GLY A 878 58.52 18.46 -51.32
CA GLY A 878 58.46 17.69 -52.58
C GLY A 878 59.65 17.96 -53.51
N GLN A 879 60.16 16.89 -54.16
CA GLN A 879 61.43 16.82 -54.92
C GLN A 879 62.71 16.69 -54.07
N GLY A 880 62.61 16.28 -52.80
CA GLY A 880 63.77 15.89 -51.99
C GLY A 880 64.59 17.06 -51.43
N LYS A 881 64.01 18.27 -51.36
CA LYS A 881 64.63 19.43 -50.71
C LYS A 881 64.29 19.46 -49.23
N GLU A 882 65.28 19.62 -48.36
CA GLU A 882 65.07 19.75 -46.92
C GLU A 882 64.72 21.19 -46.53
N GLY A 883 63.73 21.35 -45.66
CA GLY A 883 63.33 22.59 -45.01
C GLY A 883 63.48 22.49 -43.49
N VAL A 884 63.74 23.62 -42.84
CA VAL A 884 63.91 23.69 -41.37
C VAL A 884 62.95 24.73 -40.81
N ILE A 885 62.28 24.37 -39.70
CA ILE A 885 61.47 25.27 -38.88
C ILE A 885 62.19 25.51 -37.56
N ASP A 886 62.53 26.77 -37.28
CA ASP A 886 63.19 27.19 -36.04
C ASP A 886 62.18 27.84 -35.09
N PHE A 887 62.16 27.39 -33.85
CA PHE A 887 61.20 27.79 -32.81
C PHE A 887 61.89 28.66 -31.75
N THR A 888 61.32 29.81 -31.45
CA THR A 888 61.85 30.77 -30.46
C THR A 888 60.73 31.27 -29.54
N ALA A 889 61.06 31.57 -28.28
CA ALA A 889 60.08 32.01 -27.29
C ALA A 889 59.80 33.53 -27.42
N GLY A 890 58.53 33.93 -27.45
CA GLY A 890 58.11 35.33 -27.50
C GLY A 890 56.64 35.53 -27.06
N SER A 891 56.19 36.78 -26.98
CA SER A 891 54.89 37.13 -26.39
C SER A 891 53.67 36.91 -27.31
N GLU A 892 53.87 36.83 -28.63
CA GLU A 892 52.80 36.63 -29.62
C GLU A 892 53.22 35.60 -30.68
N LEU A 893 52.25 34.88 -31.27
CA LEU A 893 52.49 33.88 -32.32
C LEU A 893 52.81 34.58 -33.65
N LEU A 894 54.06 34.48 -34.11
CA LEU A 894 54.50 35.06 -35.38
C LEU A 894 55.27 34.03 -36.22
N VAL A 895 54.86 33.83 -37.48
CA VAL A 895 55.53 32.94 -38.44
C VAL A 895 56.13 33.79 -39.56
N THR A 896 57.46 33.82 -39.67
CA THR A 896 58.17 34.61 -40.69
C THR A 896 59.29 33.80 -41.34
N LYS A 897 59.68 34.17 -42.56
CA LYS A 897 60.84 33.55 -43.23
C LYS A 897 62.11 34.26 -42.79
N ALA A 898 63.03 33.53 -42.16
CA ALA A 898 64.31 34.06 -41.72
C ALA A 898 65.27 34.29 -42.91
N LYS A 899 66.25 35.18 -42.72
CA LYS A 899 67.22 35.58 -43.78
C LYS A 899 68.08 34.42 -44.31
N ASN A 900 68.18 33.33 -43.55
CA ASN A 900 68.85 32.07 -43.91
C ASN A 900 67.96 31.11 -44.72
N GLY A 901 66.70 31.45 -44.98
CA GLY A 901 65.74 30.63 -45.75
C GLY A 901 64.87 29.69 -44.91
N HIS A 902 65.09 29.60 -43.59
CA HIS A 902 64.28 28.81 -42.66
C HIS A 902 62.94 29.49 -42.32
N LEU A 903 61.96 28.71 -41.85
CA LEU A 903 60.72 29.22 -41.26
C LEU A 903 60.94 29.47 -39.77
N SER A 904 60.86 30.72 -39.32
CA SER A 904 60.99 31.10 -37.92
C SER A 904 59.62 31.30 -37.29
N VAL A 905 59.36 30.55 -36.21
CA VAL A 905 58.12 30.58 -35.44
C VAL A 905 58.43 31.11 -34.04
N VAL A 906 57.83 32.24 -33.68
CA VAL A 906 57.90 32.85 -32.35
C VAL A 906 56.60 32.54 -31.63
N SER A 907 56.63 31.97 -30.41
CA SER A 907 55.41 31.64 -29.64
C SER A 907 55.65 31.65 -28.12
N GLY A 908 54.56 31.71 -27.35
CA GLY A 908 54.54 31.81 -25.88
C GLY A 908 55.30 30.68 -25.14
N LEU A 909 55.69 30.98 -23.89
CA LEU A 909 56.54 30.14 -23.01
C LEU A 909 56.21 28.62 -23.08
N PRO A 910 57.24 27.76 -23.01
CA PRO A 910 57.09 26.31 -23.14
C PRO A 910 56.15 25.73 -22.08
N VAL A 911 55.26 24.84 -22.51
CA VAL A 911 54.50 23.99 -21.59
C VAL A 911 55.50 23.04 -20.93
N ALA A 912 55.66 23.10 -19.61
CA ALA A 912 56.69 22.38 -18.86
C ALA A 912 56.84 20.90 -19.28
N VAL A 913 58.06 20.56 -19.74
CA VAL A 913 58.40 19.32 -20.45
C VAL A 913 58.31 18.06 -19.56
N GLU A 914 58.31 18.20 -18.24
CA GLU A 914 58.25 17.06 -17.31
C GLU A 914 56.88 16.36 -17.24
N ASN A 915 55.80 16.99 -17.71
CA ASN A 915 54.45 16.41 -17.60
C ASN A 915 53.88 15.77 -18.87
N GLN A 916 54.54 15.85 -20.02
CA GLN A 916 53.98 15.27 -21.26
C GLN A 916 54.26 13.77 -21.42
N LYS A 917 55.38 13.22 -20.93
CA LYS A 917 55.59 11.75 -20.94
C LYS A 917 54.67 11.00 -19.96
N SER A 918 54.21 11.67 -18.90
CA SER A 918 53.34 11.05 -17.89
C SER A 918 51.85 11.07 -18.28
N CYS A 919 51.39 12.08 -19.05
CA CYS A 919 50.03 12.14 -19.60
C CYS A 919 49.71 11.01 -20.60
N PHE A 920 50.70 10.44 -21.27
CA PHE A 920 50.49 9.29 -22.17
C PHE A 920 50.51 7.92 -21.47
N ARG A 921 50.87 7.84 -20.17
CA ARG A 921 50.96 6.56 -19.43
C ARG A 921 50.08 6.43 -18.19
N LYS A 922 49.33 7.46 -17.77
CA LYS A 922 48.42 7.37 -16.60
C LYS A 922 46.99 7.80 -16.95
N THR A 923 46.17 6.86 -17.40
CA THR A 923 44.70 7.01 -17.46
C THR A 923 44.09 6.70 -16.09
N ALA A 924 44.09 7.69 -15.20
CA ALA A 924 43.17 7.73 -14.06
C ALA A 924 42.44 9.08 -14.07
N PHE A 925 41.36 9.14 -14.85
CA PHE A 925 40.40 10.25 -14.80
C PHE A 925 39.47 10.08 -13.60
N SER A 926 39.11 11.21 -12.97
CA SER A 926 38.12 11.31 -11.90
C SER A 926 36.75 10.74 -12.33
N PRO A 927 35.90 10.28 -11.38
CA PRO A 927 34.63 9.61 -11.68
C PRO A 927 33.66 10.42 -12.55
N GLU A 928 33.71 11.75 -12.48
CA GLU A 928 32.82 12.64 -13.24
C GLU A 928 33.22 12.81 -14.72
N VAL A 929 34.46 12.47 -15.10
CA VAL A 929 34.90 12.48 -16.51
C VAL A 929 34.66 11.12 -17.19
N LYS A 930 34.68 10.02 -16.43
CA LYS A 930 34.28 8.69 -16.95
C LYS A 930 32.81 8.63 -17.36
N GLU A 931 31.92 9.36 -16.68
CA GLU A 931 30.50 9.37 -17.01
C GLU A 931 30.18 10.17 -18.29
N ARG A 932 30.92 11.27 -18.54
CA ARG A 932 30.77 12.05 -19.79
C ARG A 932 31.44 11.39 -21.00
N VAL A 933 32.49 10.59 -20.81
CA VAL A 933 33.13 9.83 -21.90
C VAL A 933 32.41 8.51 -22.20
N ALA A 934 31.77 7.88 -21.21
CA ALA A 934 30.94 6.67 -21.43
C ALA A 934 29.64 6.96 -22.20
N LEU A 935 29.03 8.14 -22.03
CA LEU A 935 27.80 8.54 -22.72
C LEU A 935 27.99 8.87 -24.21
N VAL A 936 29.23 9.14 -24.66
CA VAL A 936 29.54 9.36 -26.08
C VAL A 936 30.02 8.07 -26.77
N LEU A 937 30.48 7.07 -26.00
CA LEU A 937 31.00 5.80 -26.52
C LEU A 937 30.00 4.64 -26.50
N SER A 938 28.76 4.84 -26.04
CA SER A 938 27.74 3.77 -25.96
C SER A 938 26.86 3.61 -27.20
N SER A 939 27.12 4.29 -28.32
CA SER A 939 26.24 4.21 -29.50
C SER A 939 26.90 3.96 -30.85
N THR A 940 28.15 3.51 -30.91
CA THR A 940 28.81 3.30 -32.21
C THR A 940 29.78 2.12 -32.26
N ASP A 941 29.38 1.14 -33.07
CA ASP A 941 30.06 -0.10 -33.42
C ASP A 941 31.46 0.11 -34.03
N ARG A 942 32.40 -0.78 -33.67
CA ARG A 942 33.87 -0.70 -33.83
C ARG A 942 34.41 -0.83 -35.28
N ARG A 943 33.60 -0.57 -36.32
CA ARG A 943 33.97 -0.94 -37.71
C ARG A 943 34.37 0.20 -38.66
N TRP A 944 34.41 1.47 -38.24
CA TRP A 944 34.55 2.60 -39.18
C TRP A 944 35.61 3.67 -38.83
N ASN A 945 36.68 3.32 -38.12
CA ASN A 945 37.79 4.27 -37.89
C ASN A 945 38.76 4.45 -39.08
N ASN A 946 38.45 3.89 -40.24
CA ASN A 946 39.19 4.13 -41.47
C ASN A 946 38.22 4.69 -42.50
N ILE A 947 38.57 5.84 -43.10
CA ILE A 947 37.78 6.69 -44.01
C ILE A 947 37.14 7.86 -43.27
N PHE A 948 37.92 8.92 -43.01
CA PHE A 948 37.70 10.29 -43.50
C PHE A 948 38.93 11.13 -43.09
N ILE A 949 39.59 11.71 -44.10
CA ILE A 949 40.69 12.69 -43.98
C ILE A 949 40.08 14.06 -43.70
#